data_AF-A0A0G2ER34-F1
#
_entry.id   AF-A0A0G2ER34-F1
#
_cell.length_a   1.000
_cell.length_b   1.000
_cell.length_c   1.000
_cell.angle_alpha   90.00
_cell.angle_beta   90.00
_cell.angle_gamma   90.00
#
_symmetry.space_group_name_H-M   'P 1'
#
loop_
_entity.id
_entity.type
_entity.pdbx_description
1 polymer ?
#
loop_
_entity_poly.entity_id
_entity_poly.type
_entity_poly.pdbx_seq_one_letter_code
_entity_poly.pdbx_strand_id
1 'polypeptide(L)'
;MLDAGRKYYAPSFLKELCTYASFFKLSEFHYHLSDNYPLNRGHNETWNEVYSHFSLLPEDESLHGIIERPNETLSRTDFSDFQQHCASHGVTVIPEIEAPGHCLYLTKWKPEMALDKKDLLNLSHPEAIPTVKRIWSEFLPWFETKEVHIGADEYDSTLADDYIGFVNEMSSFIQSTSNKTIRIWGTEEPSENLTISKDVIIQHWQYGQSDPVQLHADGYSLINSEDWWAYMSLKNDHMPISPAPYPQLFNTTRVLNFADEPNWQWTPADYNPVNTTQQLRPGARGNKGAILAAWNDNGPDATTQLEAYYAMRQGIPLVGARAWSGSRGANITLDPSATVDALAPRIPGQNLDRRIKPSSSPSSSTDASSAAPFSWTRGANSTTAAAVTALNAGGSSSVGLPHTLRLTATGPFALRGPDTLLALAADGSLVYTTADGWPYPLRSVSAASALDLDPGQPGRIWVNDTTSTHEPVRIDGIGEGVEIVVATDAISGSTRSMRLLNARKRCLESFADDDIPPYSILSHRWRNGEVLYEDLQGVGRLKKKEGHRKLKMACKQSLSDGYDYIWIDTCCIDKSSSAELSESINSMFAWYSKAEVCYAYLFDVPDPSDVCKDWNAFGSSEWFKRGWTLQELIAPSSVIFYSQGWIELGSKFALRQKLARITGINAGILTHAKHLSSVSVAQKMSWASKRVTSRLEDTAYCLMGLFNVNMPMLYGEGEKAFTRLQEEIMKETDDESLFAWLDIDASPGSLSGLLAKSPANFAESGDIESYPLFEHLEPFAKTNKGLRISFYLKIPTKETDY
;
A
#
# COMPACT_ATOMS: atom_id res chain seq x y z
N MET A 1 -16.52 -9.53 2.59
CA MET A 1 -17.63 -8.80 1.98
C MET A 1 -17.08 -7.95 0.86
N LEU A 2 -17.77 -7.92 -0.28
CA LEU A 2 -17.44 -7.06 -1.41
C LEU A 2 -18.64 -6.18 -1.71
N ASP A 3 -18.44 -4.86 -1.66
CA ASP A 3 -19.45 -3.85 -1.99
C ASP A 3 -19.71 -3.83 -3.50
N ALA A 4 -20.73 -4.58 -3.94
CA ALA A 4 -21.21 -4.55 -5.31
C ALA A 4 -22.39 -3.59 -5.52
N GLY A 5 -22.93 -3.02 -4.44
CA GLY A 5 -24.01 -2.03 -4.44
C GLY A 5 -23.53 -0.64 -4.88
N ARG A 6 -22.26 -0.30 -4.65
CA ARG A 6 -21.66 0.95 -5.16
C ARG A 6 -20.73 0.74 -6.35
N LYS A 7 -20.45 -0.52 -6.73
CA LYS A 7 -19.61 -0.84 -7.89
C LYS A 7 -19.95 -2.20 -8.52
N TYR A 8 -20.15 -2.23 -9.84
CA TYR A 8 -20.33 -3.49 -10.55
C TYR A 8 -19.04 -4.33 -10.65
N TYR A 9 -19.18 -5.65 -10.53
CA TYR A 9 -18.11 -6.63 -10.75
C TYR A 9 -18.54 -7.71 -11.74
N ALA A 10 -17.67 -8.03 -12.69
CA ALA A 10 -17.94 -9.05 -13.69
C ALA A 10 -18.03 -10.45 -13.06
N PRO A 11 -18.89 -11.36 -13.57
CA PRO A 11 -19.01 -12.72 -13.05
C PRO A 11 -17.68 -13.49 -13.00
N SER A 12 -16.81 -13.27 -13.99
CA SER A 12 -15.47 -13.88 -14.01
C SER A 12 -14.60 -13.41 -12.86
N PHE A 13 -14.61 -12.11 -12.55
CA PHE A 13 -13.85 -11.55 -11.43
C PHE A 13 -14.34 -12.10 -10.08
N LEU A 14 -15.66 -12.15 -9.88
CA LEU A 14 -16.28 -12.71 -8.68
C LEU A 14 -15.83 -14.16 -8.44
N LYS A 15 -15.84 -14.99 -9.49
CA LYS A 15 -15.37 -16.38 -9.43
C LYS A 15 -13.87 -16.49 -9.11
N GLU A 16 -13.04 -15.66 -9.73
CA GLU A 16 -11.59 -15.63 -9.43
C GLU A 16 -11.32 -15.23 -7.98
N LEU A 17 -11.98 -14.18 -7.48
CA LEU A 17 -11.86 -13.73 -6.09
C LEU A 17 -12.35 -14.79 -5.10
N CYS A 18 -13.43 -15.50 -5.44
CA CYS A 18 -13.92 -16.62 -4.65
C CYS A 18 -12.91 -17.79 -4.60
N THR A 19 -12.29 -18.14 -5.73
CA THR A 19 -11.21 -19.13 -5.77
C THR A 19 -10.02 -18.70 -4.89
N TYR A 20 -9.66 -17.42 -4.93
CA TYR A 20 -8.60 -16.85 -4.08
C TYR A 20 -8.92 -16.97 -2.59
N ALA A 21 -10.14 -16.57 -2.19
CA ALA A 21 -10.62 -16.69 -0.81
C ALA A 21 -10.67 -18.15 -0.33
N SER A 22 -11.15 -19.06 -1.19
CA SER A 22 -11.21 -20.50 -0.92
C SER A 22 -9.84 -21.12 -0.65
N PHE A 23 -8.81 -20.73 -1.41
CA PHE A 23 -7.45 -21.25 -1.21
C PHE A 23 -6.94 -20.99 0.22
N PHE A 24 -7.30 -19.84 0.79
CA PHE A 24 -7.00 -19.47 2.17
C PHE A 24 -8.06 -19.89 3.19
N LYS A 25 -8.98 -20.78 2.79
CA LYS A 25 -10.00 -21.43 3.63
C LYS A 25 -11.03 -20.47 4.24
N LEU A 26 -11.26 -19.32 3.62
CA LEU A 26 -12.46 -18.56 3.92
C LEU A 26 -13.69 -19.35 3.45
N SER A 27 -14.75 -19.35 4.26
CA SER A 27 -15.94 -20.16 4.02
C SER A 27 -17.14 -19.36 3.51
N GLU A 28 -17.06 -18.03 3.53
CA GLU A 28 -18.16 -17.15 3.14
C GLU A 28 -17.69 -16.05 2.18
N PHE A 29 -18.51 -15.79 1.17
CA PHE A 29 -18.42 -14.63 0.30
C PHE A 29 -19.67 -13.79 0.53
N HIS A 30 -19.56 -12.77 1.38
CA HIS A 30 -20.63 -11.79 1.57
C HIS A 30 -20.68 -10.85 0.36
N TYR A 31 -21.76 -10.92 -0.41
CA TYR A 31 -21.96 -10.18 -1.66
C TYR A 31 -23.05 -9.12 -1.44
N HIS A 32 -22.61 -7.88 -1.33
CA HIS A 32 -23.44 -6.72 -1.03
C HIS A 32 -24.08 -6.20 -2.31
N LEU A 33 -25.35 -6.56 -2.57
CA LEU A 33 -25.96 -6.46 -3.90
C LEU A 33 -26.43 -5.06 -4.26
N SER A 34 -26.83 -4.27 -3.28
CA SER A 34 -27.54 -3.02 -3.52
C SER A 34 -27.10 -1.96 -2.53
N ASP A 35 -26.80 -0.76 -3.02
CA ASP A 35 -26.48 0.40 -2.20
C ASP A 35 -26.55 1.66 -3.08
N ASN A 36 -26.09 2.77 -2.56
CA ASN A 36 -25.90 4.02 -3.23
C ASN A 36 -24.65 4.74 -2.77
N TYR A 37 -24.15 5.59 -3.67
CA TYR A 37 -23.16 6.57 -3.29
C TYR A 37 -23.73 7.46 -2.16
N PRO A 38 -22.96 7.78 -1.11
CA PRO A 38 -23.50 8.50 0.04
C PRO A 38 -24.06 9.86 -0.36
N LEU A 39 -25.32 10.15 0.00
CA LEU A 39 -26.02 11.38 -0.43
C LEU A 39 -25.41 12.67 0.12
N ASN A 40 -24.67 12.59 1.22
CA ASN A 40 -23.94 13.70 1.81
C ASN A 40 -22.58 13.94 1.15
N ARG A 41 -22.19 13.10 0.19
CA ARG A 41 -20.98 13.18 -0.61
C ARG A 41 -21.41 13.44 -2.05
N GLY A 42 -20.55 14.02 -2.87
CA GLY A 42 -20.74 14.00 -4.33
C GLY A 42 -20.69 15.34 -5.06
N HIS A 43 -20.94 15.23 -6.36
CA HIS A 43 -20.65 16.21 -7.40
C HIS A 43 -21.70 17.34 -7.54
N ASN A 44 -22.30 17.80 -6.44
CA ASN A 44 -23.46 18.72 -6.44
C ASN A 44 -24.65 18.21 -7.29
N GLU A 45 -24.85 16.89 -7.29
CA GLU A 45 -25.95 16.23 -8.03
C GLU A 45 -27.26 16.29 -7.25
N THR A 46 -28.38 16.19 -7.95
CA THR A 46 -29.67 15.95 -7.30
C THR A 46 -29.73 14.51 -6.80
N TRP A 47 -30.41 14.24 -5.67
CA TRP A 47 -30.45 12.88 -5.07
C TRP A 47 -30.92 11.78 -6.05
N ASN A 48 -31.73 12.13 -7.05
CA ASN A 48 -32.20 11.22 -8.10
C ASN A 48 -31.15 10.92 -9.18
N GLU A 49 -30.10 11.72 -9.29
CA GLU A 49 -28.95 11.50 -10.19
C GLU A 49 -27.79 10.78 -9.50
N VAL A 50 -27.71 10.83 -8.16
CA VAL A 50 -26.68 10.14 -7.39
C VAL A 50 -26.67 8.64 -7.69
N TYR A 51 -25.51 8.06 -7.99
CA TYR A 51 -25.41 6.65 -8.32
C TYR A 51 -26.05 5.75 -7.24
N SER A 52 -26.99 4.92 -7.65
CA SER A 52 -27.49 3.78 -6.88
C SER A 52 -27.57 2.56 -7.78
N HIS A 53 -27.40 1.38 -7.19
CA HIS A 53 -27.33 0.17 -7.99
C HIS A 53 -27.92 -1.03 -7.25
N PHE A 54 -28.36 -1.99 -8.05
CA PHE A 54 -28.88 -3.27 -7.61
C PHE A 54 -28.31 -4.35 -8.55
N SER A 55 -27.46 -5.22 -8.02
CA SER A 55 -26.55 -6.08 -8.79
C SER A 55 -27.24 -7.22 -9.53
N LEU A 56 -28.50 -7.54 -9.24
CA LEU A 56 -29.23 -8.64 -9.89
C LEU A 56 -30.38 -8.10 -10.75
N LEU A 57 -30.52 -8.60 -11.96
CA LEU A 57 -31.64 -8.23 -12.84
C LEU A 57 -32.88 -9.09 -12.52
N PRO A 58 -33.96 -8.56 -11.93
CA PRO A 58 -35.14 -9.37 -11.63
C PRO A 58 -35.81 -9.92 -12.90
N GLU A 59 -36.32 -11.15 -12.82
CA GLU A 59 -37.12 -11.77 -13.88
C GLU A 59 -38.55 -11.19 -13.92
N ASP A 60 -39.10 -10.77 -12.77
CA ASP A 60 -40.33 -9.96 -12.71
C ASP A 60 -40.09 -8.55 -13.27
N GLU A 61 -40.54 -8.32 -14.51
CA GLU A 61 -40.43 -7.03 -15.21
C GLU A 61 -41.00 -5.84 -14.44
N SER A 62 -41.99 -6.07 -13.57
CA SER A 62 -42.57 -4.97 -12.80
C SER A 62 -41.70 -4.54 -11.60
N LEU A 63 -40.61 -5.27 -11.31
CA LEU A 63 -39.55 -4.84 -10.42
C LEU A 63 -38.43 -4.08 -11.15
N HIS A 64 -38.44 -3.97 -12.48
CA HIS A 64 -37.37 -3.28 -13.25
C HIS A 64 -37.15 -1.82 -12.84
N GLY A 65 -38.10 -1.20 -12.12
CA GLY A 65 -37.92 0.13 -11.55
C GLY A 65 -36.75 0.25 -10.58
N ILE A 66 -36.31 -0.85 -9.93
CA ILE A 66 -35.11 -0.85 -9.07
C ILE A 66 -33.79 -0.87 -9.86
N ILE A 67 -33.84 -1.05 -11.18
CA ILE A 67 -32.67 -1.20 -12.04
C ILE A 67 -32.43 0.08 -12.84
N GLU A 68 -31.40 0.84 -12.46
CA GLU A 68 -30.97 2.01 -13.22
C GLU A 68 -29.99 1.64 -14.35
N ARG A 69 -29.16 0.61 -14.14
CA ARG A 69 -28.06 0.24 -15.03
C ARG A 69 -28.12 -1.25 -15.39
N PRO A 70 -28.97 -1.68 -16.34
CA PRO A 70 -29.15 -3.09 -16.69
C PRO A 70 -27.86 -3.80 -17.16
N ASN A 71 -26.94 -3.08 -17.79
CA ASN A 71 -25.66 -3.64 -18.28
C ASN A 71 -24.66 -3.95 -17.15
N GLU A 72 -24.97 -3.51 -15.93
CA GLU A 72 -24.17 -3.72 -14.72
C GLU A 72 -24.85 -4.70 -13.78
N THR A 73 -25.69 -5.59 -14.30
CA THR A 73 -26.41 -6.56 -13.47
C THR A 73 -26.09 -7.99 -13.87
N LEU A 74 -26.23 -8.89 -12.91
CA LEU A 74 -26.14 -10.33 -13.10
C LEU A 74 -27.53 -10.88 -13.40
N SER A 75 -27.63 -11.71 -14.44
CA SER A 75 -28.83 -12.52 -14.64
C SER A 75 -28.91 -13.63 -13.58
N ARG A 76 -30.08 -14.27 -13.45
CA ARG A 76 -30.24 -15.47 -12.62
C ARG A 76 -29.22 -16.57 -12.94
N THR A 77 -28.90 -16.73 -14.23
CA THR A 77 -27.94 -17.74 -14.70
C THR A 77 -26.52 -17.36 -14.26
N ASP A 78 -26.12 -16.10 -14.41
CA ASP A 78 -24.80 -15.63 -14.00
C ASP A 78 -24.61 -15.77 -12.49
N PHE A 79 -25.63 -15.39 -11.71
CA PHE A 79 -25.58 -15.48 -10.26
C PHE A 79 -25.60 -16.93 -9.76
N SER A 80 -26.38 -17.82 -10.39
CA SER A 80 -26.35 -19.26 -10.07
C SER A 80 -24.99 -19.89 -10.40
N ASP A 81 -24.39 -19.57 -11.55
CA ASP A 81 -23.04 -20.03 -11.92
C ASP A 81 -21.98 -19.55 -10.92
N PHE A 82 -22.05 -18.29 -10.49
CA PHE A 82 -21.18 -17.75 -9.45
C PHE A 82 -21.33 -18.50 -8.11
N GLN A 83 -22.56 -18.69 -7.64
CA GLN A 83 -22.83 -19.44 -6.40
C GLN A 83 -22.32 -20.88 -6.47
N GLN A 84 -22.59 -21.58 -7.57
CA GLN A 84 -22.16 -22.96 -7.77
C GLN A 84 -20.63 -23.08 -7.84
N HIS A 85 -19.96 -22.13 -8.50
CA HIS A 85 -18.50 -22.04 -8.51
C HIS A 85 -17.96 -21.87 -7.09
N CYS A 86 -18.51 -20.96 -6.30
CA CYS A 86 -18.10 -20.78 -4.90
C CYS A 86 -18.37 -22.04 -4.06
N ALA A 87 -19.54 -22.64 -4.20
CA ALA A 87 -19.92 -23.85 -3.47
C ALA A 87 -18.99 -25.03 -3.80
N SER A 88 -18.58 -25.19 -5.07
CA SER A 88 -17.62 -26.23 -5.47
C SER A 88 -16.22 -26.01 -4.87
N HIS A 89 -15.95 -24.79 -4.38
CA HIS A 89 -14.74 -24.39 -3.69
C HIS A 89 -14.93 -24.27 -2.16
N GLY A 90 -16.06 -24.74 -1.62
CA GLY A 90 -16.34 -24.71 -0.19
C GLY A 90 -16.67 -23.33 0.38
N VAL A 91 -17.02 -22.37 -0.47
CA VAL A 91 -17.39 -21.01 -0.10
C VAL A 91 -18.90 -20.83 -0.30
N THR A 92 -19.61 -20.35 0.72
CA THR A 92 -21.03 -20.01 0.64
C THR A 92 -21.19 -18.54 0.29
N VAL A 93 -21.96 -18.21 -0.74
CA VAL A 93 -22.31 -16.82 -1.04
C VAL A 93 -23.44 -16.37 -0.11
N ILE A 94 -23.23 -15.27 0.61
CA ILE A 94 -24.24 -14.63 1.45
C ILE A 94 -24.68 -13.36 0.74
N PRO A 95 -25.87 -13.34 0.10
CA PRO A 95 -26.38 -12.16 -0.57
C PRO A 95 -26.99 -11.18 0.42
N GLU A 96 -26.79 -9.91 0.15
CA GLU A 96 -27.35 -8.80 0.93
C GLU A 96 -28.17 -7.87 0.03
N ILE A 97 -29.41 -7.58 0.43
CA ILE A 97 -30.23 -6.54 -0.19
C ILE A 97 -30.57 -5.51 0.88
N GLU A 98 -30.13 -4.28 0.67
CA GLU A 98 -30.25 -3.17 1.61
C GLU A 98 -31.69 -2.65 1.75
N ALA A 99 -32.16 -2.59 2.99
CA ALA A 99 -33.30 -1.80 3.47
C ALA A 99 -33.35 -1.85 5.02
N PRO A 100 -33.81 -0.79 5.72
CA PRO A 100 -34.41 0.44 5.21
C PRO A 100 -33.41 1.59 5.00
N GLY A 101 -32.16 1.44 5.44
CA GLY A 101 -31.04 2.31 5.07
C GLY A 101 -30.53 2.00 3.66
N HIS A 102 -29.66 2.86 3.13
CA HIS A 102 -28.90 2.61 1.89
C HIS A 102 -29.73 2.12 0.68
N CYS A 103 -31.01 2.49 0.62
CA CYS A 103 -31.96 1.89 -0.31
C CYS A 103 -32.40 2.86 -1.41
N LEU A 104 -31.50 3.76 -1.84
CA LEU A 104 -31.80 4.77 -2.86
C LEU A 104 -32.29 4.15 -4.19
N TYR A 105 -31.88 2.91 -4.50
CA TYR A 105 -32.40 2.15 -5.64
C TYR A 105 -33.94 2.00 -5.59
N LEU A 106 -34.52 1.89 -4.39
CA LEU A 106 -35.95 1.74 -4.15
C LEU A 106 -36.65 3.10 -4.08
N THR A 107 -36.07 4.06 -3.36
CA THR A 107 -36.68 5.38 -3.20
C THR A 107 -36.62 6.22 -4.47
N LYS A 108 -35.65 6.00 -5.37
CA LYS A 108 -35.70 6.57 -6.74
C LYS A 108 -36.87 6.02 -7.54
N TRP A 109 -37.14 4.72 -7.44
CA TRP A 109 -38.27 4.09 -8.12
C TRP A 109 -39.61 4.57 -7.56
N LYS A 110 -39.69 4.73 -6.23
CA LYS A 110 -40.90 5.10 -5.49
C LYS A 110 -40.61 6.22 -4.48
N PRO A 111 -40.46 7.47 -4.95
CA PRO A 111 -40.08 8.61 -4.11
C PRO A 111 -41.04 8.92 -2.97
N GLU A 112 -42.32 8.53 -3.12
CA GLU A 112 -43.35 8.68 -2.10
C GLU A 112 -43.07 7.86 -0.83
N MET A 113 -42.24 6.83 -0.91
CA MET A 113 -41.85 5.98 0.22
C MET A 113 -40.55 6.45 0.89
N ALA A 114 -39.94 7.55 0.44
CA ALA A 114 -38.70 8.05 1.03
C ALA A 114 -38.95 8.91 2.28
N LEU A 115 -38.04 8.85 3.26
CA LEU A 115 -37.92 9.89 4.28
C LEU A 115 -37.29 11.17 3.67
N ASP A 116 -37.04 12.17 4.51
CA ASP A 116 -36.36 13.40 4.09
C ASP A 116 -34.93 13.12 3.62
N LYS A 117 -34.20 12.26 4.35
CA LYS A 117 -32.94 11.67 3.88
C LYS A 117 -33.30 10.59 2.85
N LYS A 118 -33.06 10.88 1.57
CA LYS A 118 -33.69 10.17 0.44
C LYS A 118 -33.23 8.72 0.24
N ASP A 119 -32.15 8.30 0.87
CA ASP A 119 -31.66 6.92 0.91
C ASP A 119 -32.30 6.09 2.04
N LEU A 120 -33.17 6.69 2.86
CA LEU A 120 -33.91 6.00 3.91
C LEU A 120 -35.38 5.77 3.51
N LEU A 121 -35.85 4.54 3.71
CA LEU A 121 -37.24 4.14 3.46
C LEU A 121 -38.14 4.55 4.62
N ASN A 122 -39.27 5.20 4.35
CA ASN A 122 -40.31 5.49 5.33
C ASN A 122 -41.13 4.23 5.65
N LEU A 123 -40.72 3.51 6.70
CA LEU A 123 -41.36 2.27 7.13
C LEU A 123 -42.83 2.41 7.55
N SER A 124 -43.25 3.61 7.97
CA SER A 124 -44.65 3.92 8.28
C SER A 124 -45.54 4.06 7.04
N HIS A 125 -44.96 4.15 5.83
CA HIS A 125 -45.74 4.19 4.59
C HIS A 125 -46.34 2.81 4.29
N PRO A 126 -47.66 2.70 3.99
CA PRO A 126 -48.35 1.41 3.88
C PRO A 126 -47.79 0.47 2.79
N GLU A 127 -47.19 1.03 1.74
CA GLU A 127 -46.61 0.25 0.63
C GLU A 127 -45.12 -0.10 0.84
N ALA A 128 -44.45 0.43 1.88
CA ALA A 128 -43.02 0.23 2.08
C ALA A 128 -42.66 -1.24 2.31
N ILE A 129 -43.18 -1.83 3.38
CA ILE A 129 -42.93 -3.24 3.73
C ILE A 129 -43.46 -4.21 2.65
N PRO A 130 -44.69 -4.04 2.09
CA PRO A 130 -45.15 -4.86 0.98
C PRO A 130 -44.22 -4.84 -0.23
N THR A 131 -43.68 -3.68 -0.59
CA THR A 131 -42.75 -3.56 -1.72
C THR A 131 -41.43 -4.26 -1.43
N VAL A 132 -40.85 -4.10 -0.24
CA VAL A 132 -39.62 -4.80 0.16
C VAL A 132 -39.83 -6.32 0.17
N LYS A 133 -40.94 -6.81 0.72
CA LYS A 133 -41.29 -8.25 0.70
C LYS A 133 -41.43 -8.79 -0.72
N ARG A 134 -41.95 -7.99 -1.64
CA ARG A 134 -42.07 -8.37 -3.04
C ARG A 134 -40.71 -8.53 -3.70
N ILE A 135 -39.78 -7.60 -3.47
CA ILE A 135 -38.39 -7.70 -3.94
C ILE A 135 -37.75 -8.97 -3.39
N TRP A 136 -37.87 -9.22 -2.08
CA TRP A 136 -37.34 -10.44 -1.47
C TRP A 136 -38.00 -11.72 -2.02
N SER A 137 -39.31 -11.71 -2.29
CA SER A 137 -40.01 -12.87 -2.86
C SER A 137 -39.45 -13.31 -4.20
N GLU A 138 -39.01 -12.36 -5.03
CA GLU A 138 -38.38 -12.63 -6.33
C GLU A 138 -37.02 -13.34 -6.16
N PHE A 139 -36.19 -12.86 -5.23
CA PHE A 139 -34.80 -13.30 -5.13
C PHE A 139 -34.57 -14.45 -4.12
N LEU A 140 -35.44 -14.67 -3.13
CA LEU A 140 -35.28 -15.77 -2.17
C LEU A 140 -35.09 -17.15 -2.83
N PRO A 141 -35.78 -17.51 -3.94
CA PRO A 141 -35.55 -18.75 -4.67
C PRO A 141 -34.21 -18.83 -5.41
N TRP A 142 -33.51 -17.70 -5.59
CA TRP A 142 -32.20 -17.64 -6.27
C TRP A 142 -31.06 -17.95 -5.31
N PHE A 143 -31.26 -17.69 -4.03
CA PHE A 143 -30.22 -17.73 -3.01
C PHE A 143 -30.00 -19.16 -2.49
N GLU A 144 -28.90 -19.79 -2.88
CA GLU A 144 -28.52 -21.17 -2.51
C GLU A 144 -27.79 -21.23 -1.15
N THR A 145 -28.31 -20.50 -0.18
CA THR A 145 -27.75 -20.38 1.18
C THR A 145 -28.84 -20.50 2.25
N LYS A 146 -28.45 -20.77 3.49
CA LYS A 146 -29.35 -20.79 4.65
C LYS A 146 -29.52 -19.43 5.31
N GLU A 147 -28.63 -18.49 5.00
CA GLU A 147 -28.57 -17.17 5.62
C GLU A 147 -28.52 -16.09 4.55
N VAL A 148 -29.31 -15.03 4.71
CA VAL A 148 -29.35 -13.86 3.83
C VAL A 148 -29.22 -12.60 4.68
N HIS A 149 -28.59 -11.56 4.16
CA HIS A 149 -28.43 -10.30 4.87
C HIS A 149 -29.47 -9.30 4.36
N ILE A 150 -30.17 -8.60 5.25
CA ILE A 150 -31.15 -7.57 4.85
C ILE A 150 -30.60 -6.15 4.97
N GLY A 151 -29.30 -6.03 5.28
CA GLY A 151 -28.63 -4.76 5.53
C GLY A 151 -29.06 -4.19 6.87
N ALA A 152 -29.84 -3.12 6.79
CA ALA A 152 -30.54 -2.48 7.89
C ALA A 152 -29.63 -1.62 8.80
N ASP A 153 -28.47 -1.19 8.30
CA ASP A 153 -27.60 -0.21 8.94
C ASP A 153 -28.03 1.25 8.73
N GLU A 154 -27.38 2.13 9.50
CA GLU A 154 -27.43 3.60 9.41
C GLU A 154 -28.83 4.22 9.26
N TYR A 155 -29.84 3.59 9.86
CA TYR A 155 -31.20 4.10 9.89
C TYR A 155 -31.40 5.13 11.02
N ASP A 156 -32.46 5.94 10.92
CA ASP A 156 -32.76 6.98 11.90
C ASP A 156 -33.12 6.37 13.27
N SER A 157 -32.28 6.58 14.28
CA SER A 157 -32.46 6.04 15.63
C SER A 157 -33.70 6.59 16.34
N THR A 158 -34.26 7.72 15.88
CA THR A 158 -35.54 8.24 16.40
C THR A 158 -36.75 7.41 15.96
N LEU A 159 -36.56 6.53 14.96
CA LEU A 159 -37.57 5.62 14.43
C LEU A 159 -37.30 4.15 14.84
N ALA A 160 -36.67 3.93 16.00
CA ALA A 160 -36.27 2.60 16.48
C ALA A 160 -37.42 1.57 16.52
N ASP A 161 -38.62 1.97 16.95
CA ASP A 161 -39.77 1.04 17.02
C ASP A 161 -40.21 0.56 15.62
N ASP A 162 -40.24 1.48 14.64
CA ASP A 162 -40.56 1.15 13.23
C ASP A 162 -39.47 0.25 12.65
N TYR A 163 -38.20 0.57 12.91
CA TYR A 163 -37.04 -0.22 12.50
C TYR A 163 -37.08 -1.66 13.03
N ILE A 164 -37.26 -1.83 14.36
CA ILE A 164 -37.33 -3.16 14.98
C ILE A 164 -38.57 -3.93 14.48
N GLY A 165 -39.70 -3.24 14.29
CA GLY A 165 -40.89 -3.81 13.68
C GLY A 165 -40.61 -4.39 12.29
N PHE A 166 -39.95 -3.61 11.43
CA PHE A 166 -39.53 -4.04 10.10
C PHE A 166 -38.59 -5.25 10.14
N VAL A 167 -37.52 -5.21 10.95
CA VAL A 167 -36.55 -6.31 11.06
C VAL A 167 -37.24 -7.61 11.50
N ASN A 168 -38.10 -7.53 12.51
CA ASN A 168 -38.84 -8.70 13.02
C ASN A 168 -39.87 -9.24 12.01
N GLU A 169 -40.53 -8.35 11.27
CA GLU A 169 -41.49 -8.71 10.22
C GLU A 169 -40.77 -9.38 9.04
N MET A 170 -39.62 -8.85 8.62
CA MET A 170 -38.79 -9.42 7.55
C MET A 170 -38.17 -10.76 7.96
N SER A 171 -37.71 -10.90 9.20
CA SER A 171 -37.24 -12.17 9.76
C SER A 171 -38.33 -13.25 9.67
N SER A 172 -39.54 -12.92 10.16
CA SER A 172 -40.69 -13.84 10.13
C SER A 172 -41.11 -14.19 8.70
N PHE A 173 -41.12 -13.20 7.81
CA PHE A 173 -41.47 -13.39 6.40
C PHE A 173 -40.47 -14.29 5.66
N ILE A 174 -39.16 -14.00 5.76
CA ILE A 174 -38.11 -14.77 5.08
C ILE A 174 -38.04 -16.20 5.63
N GLN A 175 -38.15 -16.37 6.95
CA GLN A 175 -38.17 -17.68 7.58
C GLN A 175 -39.39 -18.51 7.15
N SER A 176 -40.59 -17.93 7.13
CA SER A 176 -41.80 -18.64 6.72
C SER A 176 -41.86 -18.94 5.22
N THR A 177 -41.26 -18.08 4.39
CA THR A 177 -41.27 -18.22 2.92
C THR A 177 -40.21 -19.19 2.41
N SER A 178 -39.03 -19.21 3.03
CA SER A 178 -37.85 -19.89 2.48
C SER A 178 -37.06 -20.73 3.49
N ASN A 179 -37.46 -20.71 4.76
CA ASN A 179 -36.74 -21.36 5.87
C ASN A 179 -35.26 -20.89 5.99
N LYS A 180 -34.99 -19.66 5.57
CA LYS A 180 -33.69 -18.98 5.71
C LYS A 180 -33.73 -18.06 6.93
N THR A 181 -32.59 -17.92 7.57
CA THR A 181 -32.37 -16.98 8.68
C THR A 181 -31.83 -15.66 8.14
N ILE A 182 -32.25 -14.54 8.72
CA ILE A 182 -31.72 -13.23 8.33
C ILE A 182 -30.50 -12.83 9.17
N ARG A 183 -29.61 -12.07 8.53
CA ARG A 183 -28.56 -11.28 9.16
C ARG A 183 -28.90 -9.79 9.01
N ILE A 184 -28.51 -8.99 9.98
CA ILE A 184 -28.54 -7.53 9.91
C ILE A 184 -27.17 -6.99 10.34
N TRP A 185 -26.82 -5.79 9.89
CA TRP A 185 -25.79 -5.01 10.54
C TRP A 185 -26.27 -4.61 11.95
N GLY A 186 -25.36 -4.57 12.91
CA GLY A 186 -25.68 -4.00 14.21
C GLY A 186 -25.93 -2.50 14.09
N THR A 187 -27.02 -2.02 14.68
CA THR A 187 -27.52 -0.65 14.50
C THR A 187 -27.95 -0.07 15.84
N GLU A 188 -27.84 1.24 16.01
CA GLU A 188 -28.28 1.86 17.27
C GLU A 188 -29.82 1.96 17.30
N GLU A 189 -30.47 0.99 17.94
CA GLU A 189 -31.95 0.95 18.07
C GLU A 189 -32.46 1.20 19.50
N PRO A 190 -32.48 2.44 20.02
CA PRO A 190 -32.77 2.74 21.42
C PRO A 190 -34.28 2.64 21.79
N SER A 191 -34.94 1.53 21.45
CA SER A 191 -36.33 1.26 21.81
C SER A 191 -36.47 0.79 23.26
N GLU A 192 -37.45 1.35 23.96
CA GLU A 192 -37.88 0.87 25.29
C GLU A 192 -39.00 -0.18 25.21
N ASN A 193 -39.62 -0.34 24.04
CA ASN A 193 -40.86 -1.11 23.86
C ASN A 193 -40.64 -2.44 23.11
N LEU A 194 -39.71 -2.46 22.17
CA LEU A 194 -39.49 -3.55 21.24
C LEU A 194 -38.03 -4.02 21.30
N THR A 195 -37.82 -5.28 20.96
CA THR A 195 -36.49 -5.86 20.80
C THR A 195 -36.44 -6.68 19.53
N ILE A 196 -35.26 -6.78 18.93
CA ILE A 196 -35.02 -7.63 17.78
C ILE A 196 -35.15 -9.11 18.20
N SER A 197 -35.77 -9.92 17.35
CA SER A 197 -35.91 -11.35 17.59
C SER A 197 -34.54 -12.01 17.75
N LYS A 198 -34.43 -12.95 18.70
CA LYS A 198 -33.20 -13.73 18.93
C LYS A 198 -32.88 -14.70 17.79
N ASP A 199 -33.82 -14.90 16.87
CA ASP A 199 -33.61 -15.67 15.65
C ASP A 199 -32.79 -14.89 14.60
N VAL A 200 -32.63 -13.58 14.77
CA VAL A 200 -31.82 -12.72 13.89
C VAL A 200 -30.35 -12.79 14.29
N ILE A 201 -29.47 -12.91 13.29
CA ILE A 201 -28.02 -12.85 13.48
C ILE A 201 -27.58 -11.38 13.33
N ILE A 202 -26.80 -10.88 14.27
CA ILE A 202 -26.30 -9.49 14.24
C ILE A 202 -24.84 -9.48 13.83
N GLN A 203 -24.54 -8.81 12.72
CA GLN A 203 -23.18 -8.57 12.25
C GLN A 203 -22.70 -7.23 12.80
N HIS A 204 -21.91 -7.29 13.87
CA HIS A 204 -21.38 -6.09 14.51
C HIS A 204 -20.27 -5.47 13.66
N TRP A 205 -20.38 -4.18 13.39
CA TRP A 205 -19.40 -3.45 12.59
C TRP A 205 -18.81 -2.22 13.27
N GLN A 206 -19.48 -1.59 14.23
CA GLN A 206 -18.91 -0.44 14.92
C GLN A 206 -19.45 -0.32 16.34
N TYR A 207 -18.54 -0.11 17.30
CA TYR A 207 -18.91 0.32 18.64
C TYR A 207 -19.61 1.68 18.62
N GLY A 208 -20.78 1.74 19.26
CA GLY A 208 -21.70 2.88 19.21
C GLY A 208 -22.93 2.58 18.36
N GLN A 209 -22.80 1.75 17.33
CA GLN A 209 -23.94 1.18 16.62
C GLN A 209 -24.48 -0.05 17.34
N SER A 210 -23.60 -0.90 17.87
CA SER A 210 -24.04 -2.00 18.73
C SER A 210 -22.96 -2.37 19.75
N ASP A 211 -23.33 -3.10 20.80
CA ASP A 211 -22.38 -3.70 21.75
C ASP A 211 -22.43 -5.24 21.61
N PRO A 212 -21.42 -5.87 20.99
CA PRO A 212 -21.43 -7.30 20.73
C PRO A 212 -21.27 -8.13 22.01
N VAL A 213 -20.66 -7.58 23.07
CA VAL A 213 -20.54 -8.29 24.35
C VAL A 213 -21.90 -8.32 25.05
N GLN A 214 -22.62 -7.20 25.05
CA GLN A 214 -23.97 -7.11 25.59
C GLN A 214 -24.95 -7.97 24.76
N LEU A 215 -24.92 -7.87 23.43
CA LEU A 215 -25.77 -8.68 22.55
C LEU A 215 -25.54 -10.19 22.76
N HIS A 216 -24.28 -10.62 22.92
CA HIS A 216 -23.98 -12.02 23.26
C HIS A 216 -24.55 -12.40 24.65
N ALA A 217 -24.43 -11.52 25.65
CA ALA A 217 -25.01 -11.75 26.97
C ALA A 217 -26.55 -11.87 26.92
N ASP A 218 -27.18 -11.13 26.00
CA ASP A 218 -28.62 -11.17 25.74
C ASP A 218 -29.04 -12.32 24.82
N GLY A 219 -28.11 -13.20 24.42
CA GLY A 219 -28.37 -14.44 23.71
C GLY A 219 -28.47 -14.34 22.19
N TYR A 220 -27.99 -13.25 21.58
CA TYR A 220 -27.92 -13.15 20.12
C TYR A 220 -26.77 -13.96 19.53
N SER A 221 -26.92 -14.38 18.27
CA SER A 221 -25.82 -14.87 17.45
C SER A 221 -25.15 -13.70 16.73
N LEU A 222 -23.82 -13.72 16.67
CA LEU A 222 -23.02 -12.59 16.23
C LEU A 222 -22.02 -12.95 15.15
N ILE A 223 -21.70 -11.99 14.30
CA ILE A 223 -20.56 -12.02 13.38
C ILE A 223 -19.70 -10.79 13.65
N ASN A 224 -18.39 -10.98 13.72
CA ASN A 224 -17.43 -9.89 13.91
C ASN A 224 -17.07 -9.25 12.58
N SER A 225 -17.45 -8.00 12.37
CA SER A 225 -17.03 -7.17 11.24
C SER A 225 -16.57 -5.81 11.73
N GLU A 226 -16.02 -5.73 12.96
CA GLU A 226 -15.57 -4.48 13.56
C GLU A 226 -14.68 -3.70 12.60
N ASP A 227 -15.15 -2.50 12.27
CA ASP A 227 -14.67 -1.66 11.19
C ASP A 227 -13.19 -1.33 11.34
N TRP A 228 -12.74 -1.14 12.58
CA TRP A 228 -11.36 -0.83 12.90
C TRP A 228 -10.42 -1.86 12.30
N TRP A 229 -10.58 -3.18 12.53
CA TRP A 229 -9.65 -4.15 11.93
C TRP A 229 -10.11 -4.64 10.55
N ALA A 230 -11.42 -4.69 10.31
CA ALA A 230 -12.01 -5.44 9.21
C ALA A 230 -12.15 -4.64 7.92
N TYR A 231 -12.25 -3.31 8.01
CA TYR A 231 -12.67 -2.49 6.87
C TYR A 231 -11.49 -1.94 6.07
N MET A 232 -11.70 -1.90 4.77
CA MET A 232 -11.00 -1.04 3.83
C MET A 232 -12.05 -0.28 3.03
N SER A 233 -11.78 1.00 2.78
CA SER A 233 -12.63 1.81 1.90
C SER A 233 -11.77 2.24 0.72
N LEU A 234 -12.06 1.65 -0.44
CA LEU A 234 -11.19 1.68 -1.60
C LEU A 234 -11.16 3.11 -2.13
N LYS A 235 -9.96 3.69 -2.16
CA LYS A 235 -9.72 5.09 -2.55
C LYS A 235 -10.56 6.09 -1.72
N ASN A 236 -10.82 5.81 -0.43
CA ASN A 236 -11.50 6.71 0.51
C ASN A 236 -10.72 7.99 0.85
N ASP A 237 -11.37 9.15 0.72
CA ASP A 237 -10.85 10.49 0.99
C ASP A 237 -11.35 11.11 2.29
N HIS A 238 -12.24 10.42 3.00
CA HIS A 238 -12.74 10.84 4.29
C HIS A 238 -11.84 10.37 5.42
N MET A 239 -10.92 11.26 5.83
CA MET A 239 -10.11 11.10 7.04
C MET A 239 -10.03 12.42 7.83
N PRO A 240 -10.27 12.40 9.16
CA PRO A 240 -10.53 11.22 9.99
C PRO A 240 -12.01 10.85 10.09
N ILE A 241 -12.35 9.60 9.74
CA ILE A 241 -13.47 8.90 10.39
C ILE A 241 -12.94 8.51 11.77
N SER A 242 -13.51 9.10 12.83
CA SER A 242 -13.20 8.74 14.21
C SER A 242 -14.31 7.81 14.71
N PRO A 243 -13.99 6.66 15.32
CA PRO A 243 -12.67 6.28 15.84
C PRO A 243 -11.76 5.50 14.86
N ALA A 244 -12.26 5.03 13.72
CA ALA A 244 -11.52 4.12 12.82
C ALA A 244 -11.21 4.76 11.44
N PRO A 245 -9.92 5.02 11.12
CA PRO A 245 -9.49 5.21 9.75
C PRO A 245 -9.81 3.98 8.90
N TYR A 246 -10.51 4.13 7.78
CA TYR A 246 -10.63 3.07 6.77
C TYR A 246 -9.53 3.23 5.72
N PRO A 247 -8.47 2.40 5.76
CA PRO A 247 -7.37 2.48 4.81
C PRO A 247 -7.80 2.01 3.42
N GLN A 248 -7.10 2.46 2.38
CA GLN A 248 -7.30 2.00 1.00
C GLN A 248 -6.91 0.51 0.83
N LEU A 249 -5.85 0.07 1.51
CA LEU A 249 -5.37 -1.31 1.51
C LEU A 249 -5.63 -1.93 2.90
N PHE A 250 -5.90 -3.23 2.96
CA PHE A 250 -6.07 -3.91 4.25
C PHE A 250 -4.89 -3.67 5.18
N ASN A 251 -5.15 -3.14 6.39
CA ASN A 251 -4.11 -2.91 7.38
C ASN A 251 -3.83 -4.20 8.15
N THR A 252 -2.83 -4.96 7.70
CA THR A 252 -2.40 -6.23 8.31
C THR A 252 -1.96 -6.06 9.77
N THR A 253 -1.42 -4.91 10.14
CA THR A 253 -0.98 -4.62 11.51
C THR A 253 -2.13 -4.72 12.51
N ARG A 254 -3.36 -4.34 12.13
CA ARG A 254 -4.54 -4.44 13.02
C ARG A 254 -4.94 -5.88 13.36
N VAL A 255 -4.52 -6.85 12.55
CA VAL A 255 -4.72 -8.28 12.79
C VAL A 255 -3.53 -8.90 13.53
N LEU A 256 -2.32 -8.45 13.24
CA LEU A 256 -1.09 -8.94 13.90
C LEU A 256 -0.92 -8.39 15.32
N ASN A 257 -1.35 -7.15 15.54
CA ASN A 257 -1.28 -6.38 16.78
C ASN A 257 -2.66 -5.74 17.05
N PHE A 258 -3.65 -6.58 17.35
CA PHE A 258 -5.00 -6.14 17.66
C PHE A 258 -5.00 -5.14 18.83
N ALA A 259 -5.89 -4.15 18.78
CA ALA A 259 -5.96 -3.07 19.77
C ALA A 259 -4.65 -2.27 19.92
N ASP A 260 -3.81 -2.26 18.88
CA ASP A 260 -2.46 -1.72 18.89
C ASP A 260 -1.56 -2.33 19.98
N GLU A 261 -1.91 -3.51 20.51
CA GLU A 261 -1.12 -4.25 21.49
C GLU A 261 -0.18 -5.22 20.77
N PRO A 262 1.15 -5.08 20.92
CA PRO A 262 2.13 -5.96 20.29
C PRO A 262 1.87 -7.42 20.61
N ASN A 263 1.90 -8.29 19.58
CA ASN A 263 1.65 -9.73 19.67
C ASN A 263 0.23 -10.16 20.03
N TRP A 264 -0.74 -9.25 20.21
CA TRP A 264 -2.14 -9.65 20.28
C TRP A 264 -2.63 -10.00 18.88
N GLN A 265 -2.39 -11.24 18.48
CA GLN A 265 -2.87 -11.72 17.20
C GLN A 265 -4.38 -11.91 17.23
N TRP A 266 -5.10 -11.07 16.49
CA TRP A 266 -6.55 -11.06 16.42
C TRP A 266 -7.13 -12.45 16.21
N THR A 267 -8.28 -12.68 16.83
CA THR A 267 -9.15 -13.84 16.68
C THR A 267 -10.59 -13.40 16.45
N PRO A 268 -11.47 -14.25 15.92
CA PRO A 268 -12.89 -13.89 15.75
C PRO A 268 -13.63 -13.51 17.03
N ALA A 269 -13.06 -13.74 18.22
CA ALA A 269 -13.65 -13.36 19.51
C ALA A 269 -13.22 -11.95 19.98
N ASP A 270 -12.28 -11.33 19.29
CA ASP A 270 -11.75 -10.00 19.60
C ASP A 270 -12.54 -8.93 18.83
N TYR A 271 -13.45 -8.26 19.54
CA TYR A 271 -14.35 -7.22 19.04
C TYR A 271 -13.86 -5.82 19.38
N ASN A 272 -13.56 -5.49 20.64
CA ASN A 272 -13.29 -4.09 21.03
C ASN A 272 -11.79 -3.74 20.99
N PRO A 273 -11.32 -2.91 20.04
CA PRO A 273 -9.92 -2.49 19.99
C PRO A 273 -9.58 -1.37 21.00
N VAL A 274 -10.58 -0.71 21.61
CA VAL A 274 -10.37 0.42 22.53
C VAL A 274 -10.47 -0.03 23.99
N ASN A 275 -11.58 -0.66 24.36
CA ASN A 275 -11.76 -1.26 25.67
C ASN A 275 -11.43 -2.75 25.60
N THR A 276 -10.16 -3.08 25.72
CA THR A 276 -9.63 -4.44 25.57
C THR A 276 -10.21 -5.48 26.52
N THR A 277 -10.93 -5.05 27.57
CA THR A 277 -11.65 -5.95 28.48
C THR A 277 -13.00 -6.44 27.92
N GLN A 278 -13.53 -5.78 26.89
CA GLN A 278 -14.80 -6.11 26.24
C GLN A 278 -14.58 -7.00 25.01
N GLN A 279 -14.20 -8.26 25.26
CA GLN A 279 -14.11 -9.29 24.23
C GLN A 279 -15.10 -10.42 24.50
N LEU A 280 -15.43 -11.18 23.46
CA LEU A 280 -16.06 -12.47 23.69
C LEU A 280 -15.04 -13.46 24.26
N ARG A 281 -15.50 -14.38 25.10
CA ARG A 281 -14.63 -15.45 25.58
C ARG A 281 -14.31 -16.42 24.42
N PRO A 282 -13.10 -16.98 24.35
CA PRO A 282 -12.81 -18.05 23.40
C PRO A 282 -13.83 -19.20 23.50
N GLY A 283 -14.44 -19.57 22.37
CA GLY A 283 -15.49 -20.59 22.33
C GLY A 283 -16.88 -20.13 22.79
N ALA A 284 -17.12 -18.81 22.92
CA ALA A 284 -18.44 -18.23 23.14
C ALA A 284 -19.46 -18.77 22.13
N ARG A 285 -20.57 -19.32 22.63
CA ARG A 285 -21.64 -19.86 21.78
C ARG A 285 -22.37 -18.69 21.12
N GLY A 286 -22.69 -18.82 19.84
CA GLY A 286 -23.33 -17.74 19.08
C GLY A 286 -22.35 -16.84 18.35
N ASN A 287 -21.04 -16.87 18.66
CA ASN A 287 -20.05 -16.23 17.78
C ASN A 287 -19.85 -17.09 16.51
N LYS A 288 -20.38 -16.63 15.38
CA LYS A 288 -20.41 -17.37 14.11
C LYS A 288 -19.15 -17.17 13.27
N GLY A 289 -18.27 -16.24 13.63
CA GLY A 289 -17.02 -15.98 12.92
C GLY A 289 -16.82 -14.50 12.67
N ALA A 290 -16.18 -14.18 11.54
CA ALA A 290 -15.79 -12.82 11.20
C ALA A 290 -15.79 -12.59 9.70
N ILE A 291 -15.98 -11.33 9.29
CA ILE A 291 -15.98 -10.90 7.90
C ILE A 291 -15.13 -9.63 7.78
N LEU A 292 -14.14 -9.66 6.88
CA LEU A 292 -13.44 -8.46 6.40
C LEU A 292 -14.24 -7.84 5.25
N ALA A 293 -14.24 -6.51 5.11
CA ALA A 293 -15.08 -5.79 4.15
C ALA A 293 -14.30 -4.79 3.29
N ALA A 294 -14.59 -4.79 1.99
CA ALA A 294 -14.09 -3.84 1.01
C ALA A 294 -15.24 -2.99 0.48
N TRP A 295 -15.24 -1.70 0.86
CA TRP A 295 -16.28 -0.73 0.53
C TRP A 295 -15.87 0.21 -0.62
N ASN A 296 -16.83 0.63 -1.43
CA ASN A 296 -16.63 1.55 -2.56
C ASN A 296 -17.33 2.90 -2.31
N ASP A 297 -17.07 3.52 -1.15
CA ASP A 297 -17.73 4.76 -0.70
C ASP A 297 -17.58 5.92 -1.69
N ASN A 298 -16.47 5.95 -2.43
CA ASN A 298 -16.16 6.98 -3.42
C ASN A 298 -16.74 6.69 -4.81
N GLY A 299 -17.60 5.68 -4.92
CA GLY A 299 -18.45 5.45 -6.06
C GLY A 299 -17.85 4.52 -7.11
N PRO A 300 -18.61 4.28 -8.18
CA PRO A 300 -18.36 3.21 -9.13
C PRO A 300 -17.12 3.45 -10.01
N ASP A 301 -16.74 4.70 -10.22
CA ASP A 301 -15.63 5.14 -11.08
C ASP A 301 -14.35 5.48 -10.31
N ALA A 302 -14.39 5.57 -8.98
CA ALA A 302 -13.21 5.85 -8.16
C ALA A 302 -12.16 4.74 -8.18
N THR A 303 -12.59 3.49 -8.39
CA THR A 303 -11.73 2.29 -8.33
C THR A 303 -11.96 1.41 -9.55
N THR A 304 -10.99 0.56 -9.89
CA THR A 304 -11.17 -0.53 -10.84
C THR A 304 -11.53 -1.82 -10.12
N GLN A 305 -12.12 -2.80 -10.83
CA GLN A 305 -12.42 -4.11 -10.23
C GLN A 305 -11.17 -4.77 -9.64
N LEU A 306 -10.01 -4.62 -10.30
CA LEU A 306 -8.77 -5.25 -9.86
C LEU A 306 -8.16 -4.58 -8.61
N GLU A 307 -8.40 -3.28 -8.41
CA GLU A 307 -7.98 -2.60 -7.18
C GLU A 307 -8.69 -3.16 -5.94
N ALA A 308 -9.92 -3.67 -6.07
CA ALA A 308 -10.59 -4.36 -4.97
C ALA A 308 -9.84 -5.65 -4.57
N TYR A 309 -9.34 -6.40 -5.55
CA TYR A 309 -8.47 -7.54 -5.26
C TYR A 309 -7.19 -7.08 -4.55
N TYR A 310 -6.49 -6.08 -5.07
CA TYR A 310 -5.23 -5.62 -4.46
C TYR A 310 -5.42 -5.09 -3.04
N ALA A 311 -6.54 -4.40 -2.77
CA ALA A 311 -6.89 -3.93 -1.43
C ALA A 311 -7.04 -5.09 -0.43
N MET A 312 -7.64 -6.21 -0.85
CA MET A 312 -7.84 -7.41 -0.02
C MET A 312 -6.71 -8.43 -0.09
N ARG A 313 -5.78 -8.29 -1.04
CA ARG A 313 -4.79 -9.33 -1.41
C ARG A 313 -3.99 -9.81 -0.21
N GLN A 314 -3.54 -8.90 0.64
CA GLN A 314 -2.78 -9.22 1.86
C GLN A 314 -3.70 -9.60 3.04
N GLY A 315 -4.92 -9.08 3.08
CA GLY A 315 -5.88 -9.31 4.17
C GLY A 315 -6.49 -10.71 4.17
N ILE A 316 -6.93 -11.20 3.01
CA ILE A 316 -7.58 -12.53 2.88
C ILE A 316 -6.71 -13.67 3.45
N PRO A 317 -5.42 -13.81 3.07
CA PRO A 317 -4.55 -14.85 3.63
C PRO A 317 -4.39 -14.75 5.15
N LEU A 318 -4.22 -13.53 5.65
CA LEU A 318 -3.95 -13.28 7.06
C LEU A 318 -5.19 -13.53 7.92
N VAL A 319 -6.33 -12.95 7.54
CA VAL A 319 -7.61 -13.16 8.22
C VAL A 319 -8.02 -14.63 8.11
N GLY A 320 -7.84 -15.28 6.96
CA GLY A 320 -8.09 -16.72 6.80
C GLY A 320 -7.26 -17.57 7.76
N ALA A 321 -5.96 -17.27 7.88
CA ALA A 321 -5.09 -17.96 8.84
C ALA A 321 -5.58 -17.75 10.29
N ARG A 322 -5.82 -16.50 10.69
CA ARG A 322 -6.22 -16.15 12.07
C ARG A 322 -7.62 -16.65 12.44
N ALA A 323 -8.59 -16.53 11.55
CA ALA A 323 -9.95 -17.01 11.76
C ALA A 323 -10.01 -18.55 11.86
N TRP A 324 -9.22 -19.25 11.04
CA TRP A 324 -9.17 -20.71 11.05
C TRP A 324 -8.47 -21.28 12.29
N SER A 325 -7.29 -20.75 12.63
CA SER A 325 -6.49 -21.29 13.72
C SER A 325 -6.87 -20.72 15.09
N GLY A 326 -7.35 -19.47 15.13
CA GLY A 326 -7.47 -18.68 16.35
C GLY A 326 -6.15 -18.66 17.11
N SER A 327 -6.25 -18.74 18.44
CA SER A 327 -5.10 -18.81 19.36
C SER A 327 -4.24 -20.07 19.24
N ARG A 328 -4.66 -21.08 18.46
CA ARG A 328 -3.87 -22.30 18.20
C ARG A 328 -2.89 -22.13 17.02
N GLY A 329 -3.00 -21.03 16.28
CA GLY A 329 -2.14 -20.74 15.14
C GLY A 329 -0.71 -20.41 15.55
N ALA A 330 0.21 -20.53 14.60
CA ALA A 330 1.55 -19.99 14.77
C ALA A 330 1.47 -18.48 15.05
N ASN A 331 2.37 -17.97 15.90
CA ASN A 331 2.53 -16.55 16.07
C ASN A 331 3.21 -15.98 14.80
N ILE A 332 2.48 -15.17 14.04
CA ILE A 332 2.95 -14.54 12.80
C ILE A 332 3.72 -13.28 13.18
N THR A 333 5.04 -13.37 13.36
CA THR A 333 5.89 -12.24 13.80
C THR A 333 6.60 -11.50 12.65
N LEU A 334 6.47 -12.00 11.43
CA LEU A 334 7.07 -11.41 10.23
C LEU A 334 5.97 -10.93 9.28
N ASP A 335 6.29 -9.90 8.49
CA ASP A 335 5.41 -9.42 7.42
C ASP A 335 5.05 -10.57 6.45
N PRO A 336 3.75 -10.90 6.28
CA PRO A 336 3.33 -11.99 5.41
C PRO A 336 3.51 -11.67 3.91
N SER A 337 3.80 -10.42 3.53
CA SER A 337 3.80 -9.96 2.13
C SER A 337 4.64 -10.84 1.21
N ALA A 338 5.88 -11.19 1.60
CA ALA A 338 6.74 -12.05 0.78
C ALA A 338 6.15 -13.46 0.55
N THR A 339 5.42 -13.98 1.54
CA THR A 339 4.73 -15.27 1.42
C THR A 339 3.53 -15.16 0.50
N VAL A 340 2.75 -14.09 0.63
CA VAL A 340 1.59 -13.83 -0.24
C VAL A 340 2.07 -13.60 -1.68
N ASP A 341 3.14 -12.86 -1.91
CA ASP A 341 3.74 -12.65 -3.24
C ASP A 341 4.22 -13.95 -3.87
N ALA A 342 4.69 -14.89 -3.06
CA ALA A 342 5.02 -16.23 -3.55
C ALA A 342 3.77 -17.08 -3.84
N LEU A 343 2.74 -17.02 -3.00
CA LEU A 343 1.59 -17.94 -3.10
C LEU A 343 0.48 -17.44 -4.00
N ALA A 344 0.00 -16.22 -3.78
CA ALA A 344 -1.17 -15.63 -4.45
C ALA A 344 -1.15 -15.84 -5.97
N PRO A 345 -0.03 -15.60 -6.67
CA PRO A 345 -0.04 -15.73 -8.11
C PRO A 345 -0.14 -17.20 -8.57
N ARG A 346 0.31 -18.15 -7.74
CA ARG A 346 0.39 -19.60 -8.03
C ARG A 346 -0.88 -20.36 -7.65
N ILE A 347 -1.91 -19.68 -7.12
CA ILE A 347 -3.17 -20.31 -6.74
C ILE A 347 -3.88 -20.84 -7.99
N PRO A 348 -4.21 -22.15 -8.05
CA PRO A 348 -4.92 -22.72 -9.19
C PRO A 348 -6.31 -22.12 -9.38
N GLY A 349 -6.77 -22.04 -10.64
CA GLY A 349 -8.16 -21.67 -10.96
C GLY A 349 -8.48 -20.17 -10.92
N GLN A 350 -7.47 -19.31 -10.76
CA GLN A 350 -7.60 -17.85 -10.85
C GLN A 350 -6.33 -17.23 -11.45
N ASN A 351 -6.43 -16.00 -11.95
CA ASN A 351 -5.30 -15.18 -12.40
C ASN A 351 -5.51 -13.71 -12.05
N LEU A 352 -5.86 -13.39 -10.81
CA LEU A 352 -6.09 -12.02 -10.31
C LEU A 352 -4.85 -11.15 -10.47
N ASP A 353 -3.64 -11.68 -10.26
CA ASP A 353 -2.39 -10.94 -10.57
C ASP A 353 -2.13 -10.78 -12.10
N ARG A 354 -3.03 -11.27 -12.97
CA ARG A 354 -2.96 -11.18 -14.43
C ARG A 354 -1.58 -11.52 -14.99
N ARG A 355 -1.04 -12.66 -14.54
CA ARG A 355 0.28 -13.14 -14.97
C ARG A 355 0.23 -13.75 -16.36
N ILE A 356 1.34 -13.57 -17.08
CA ILE A 356 1.58 -14.18 -18.38
C ILE A 356 2.36 -15.49 -18.15
N LYS A 357 1.91 -16.59 -18.79
CA LYS A 357 2.68 -17.84 -18.78
C LYS A 357 3.92 -17.67 -19.68
N PRO A 358 5.13 -18.03 -19.23
CA PRO A 358 6.31 -18.03 -20.09
C PRO A 358 6.05 -18.93 -21.31
N SER A 359 6.27 -18.42 -22.52
CA SER A 359 6.09 -19.23 -23.73
C SER A 359 7.03 -20.44 -23.69
N SER A 360 6.51 -21.63 -23.96
CA SER A 360 7.29 -22.86 -24.07
C SER A 360 8.04 -22.88 -25.41
N SER A 361 9.08 -22.07 -25.54
CA SER A 361 10.08 -22.16 -26.61
C SER A 361 11.36 -21.46 -26.14
N PRO A 362 12.35 -22.18 -25.59
CA PRO A 362 13.67 -21.62 -25.40
C PRO A 362 14.33 -21.54 -26.79
N SER A 363 14.14 -20.43 -27.50
CA SER A 363 15.07 -20.09 -28.56
C SER A 363 16.41 -19.80 -27.89
N SER A 364 17.41 -20.59 -28.24
CA SER A 364 18.79 -20.47 -27.77
C SER A 364 19.36 -19.09 -28.09
N SER A 365 19.24 -18.15 -27.17
CA SER A 365 20.02 -16.91 -27.12
C SER A 365 20.24 -16.53 -25.66
N THR A 366 21.49 -16.31 -25.29
CA THR A 366 22.02 -16.20 -23.93
C THR A 366 21.74 -14.87 -23.21
N ASP A 367 20.66 -14.15 -23.55
CA ASP A 367 20.26 -12.89 -22.88
C ASP A 367 18.79 -12.97 -22.42
N ALA A 368 18.53 -13.74 -21.36
CA ALA A 368 17.18 -14.05 -20.88
C ALA A 368 16.68 -13.16 -19.72
N SER A 369 17.37 -12.07 -19.37
CA SER A 369 16.99 -11.20 -18.24
C SER A 369 16.33 -9.87 -18.62
N SER A 370 16.07 -9.60 -19.91
CA SER A 370 15.52 -8.29 -20.36
C SER A 370 14.53 -8.33 -21.53
N ALA A 371 14.10 -9.50 -22.01
CA ALA A 371 13.17 -9.57 -23.13
C ALA A 371 11.74 -9.23 -22.68
N ALA A 372 11.13 -8.18 -23.25
CA ALA A 372 9.74 -7.84 -23.02
C ALA A 372 8.84 -9.07 -23.31
N PRO A 373 7.88 -9.41 -22.44
CA PRO A 373 7.07 -10.63 -22.59
C PRO A 373 6.25 -10.63 -23.88
N PHE A 374 5.99 -9.44 -24.45
CA PHE A 374 5.42 -9.25 -25.76
C PHE A 374 6.10 -8.05 -26.45
N SER A 375 6.40 -8.19 -27.74
CA SER A 375 6.80 -7.08 -28.61
C SER A 375 6.14 -7.26 -29.96
N TRP A 376 5.60 -6.17 -30.52
CA TRP A 376 4.94 -6.22 -31.82
C TRP A 376 5.18 -4.93 -32.60
N THR A 377 5.03 -5.01 -33.92
CA THR A 377 5.04 -3.85 -34.80
C THR A 377 4.04 -4.10 -35.92
N ARG A 378 3.26 -3.07 -36.28
CA ARG A 378 2.33 -3.17 -37.41
C ARG A 378 3.12 -3.30 -38.71
N GLY A 379 2.80 -4.31 -39.52
CA GLY A 379 3.47 -4.52 -40.82
C GLY A 379 3.17 -3.41 -41.82
N ALA A 380 4.20 -2.95 -42.55
CA ALA A 380 4.13 -1.83 -43.49
C ALA A 380 3.11 -1.99 -44.64
N ASN A 381 2.72 -3.23 -44.98
CA ASN A 381 1.76 -3.53 -46.05
C ASN A 381 0.30 -3.66 -45.57
N SER A 382 0.02 -3.36 -44.29
CA SER A 382 -1.34 -3.38 -43.72
C SER A 382 -2.12 -2.11 -44.11
N THR A 383 -2.57 -2.06 -45.37
CA THR A 383 -3.27 -0.91 -45.97
C THR A 383 -4.75 -0.79 -45.60
N THR A 384 -5.30 -1.73 -44.81
CA THR A 384 -6.68 -1.63 -44.33
C THR A 384 -6.73 -1.03 -42.92
N ALA A 385 -7.56 -0.01 -42.73
CA ALA A 385 -7.82 0.66 -41.46
C ALA A 385 -8.39 -0.27 -40.34
N ALA A 386 -8.59 -1.55 -40.64
CA ALA A 386 -9.30 -2.53 -39.80
C ALA A 386 -8.52 -3.83 -39.51
N ALA A 387 -7.21 -3.89 -39.78
CA ALA A 387 -6.43 -5.11 -39.51
C ALA A 387 -6.19 -5.30 -38.00
N VAL A 388 -7.11 -5.99 -37.33
CA VAL A 388 -6.96 -6.45 -35.95
C VAL A 388 -5.77 -7.42 -35.91
N THR A 389 -4.70 -7.04 -35.21
CA THR A 389 -3.54 -7.92 -34.98
C THR A 389 -3.74 -8.62 -33.65
N ALA A 390 -3.97 -9.93 -33.69
CA ALA A 390 -4.03 -10.73 -32.47
C ALA A 390 -2.61 -10.91 -31.92
N LEU A 391 -2.34 -10.33 -30.74
CA LEU A 391 -1.02 -10.36 -30.11
C LEU A 391 -0.75 -11.67 -29.35
N ASN A 392 -1.79 -12.45 -29.05
CA ASN A 392 -1.66 -13.76 -28.39
C ASN A 392 -2.77 -14.72 -28.87
N ALA A 393 -2.41 -15.74 -29.65
CA ALA A 393 -3.33 -16.75 -30.18
C ALA A 393 -3.57 -17.94 -29.22
N GLY A 394 -2.94 -17.96 -28.03
CA GLY A 394 -2.90 -19.11 -27.12
C GLY A 394 -3.74 -19.02 -25.84
N GLY A 395 -4.51 -17.94 -25.65
CA GLY A 395 -5.38 -17.75 -24.49
C GLY A 395 -5.07 -16.46 -23.71
N SER A 396 -6.14 -15.81 -23.27
CA SER A 396 -6.25 -14.48 -22.64
C SER A 396 -5.06 -14.06 -21.77
N SER A 397 -4.47 -12.90 -22.06
CA SER A 397 -3.43 -12.33 -21.19
C SER A 397 -3.53 -10.79 -21.14
N SER A 398 -4.34 -10.28 -20.21
CA SER A 398 -4.06 -8.97 -19.61
C SER A 398 -2.78 -9.07 -18.77
N VAL A 399 -2.13 -7.95 -18.51
CA VAL A 399 -0.92 -7.87 -17.67
C VAL A 399 -1.25 -7.13 -16.39
N GLY A 400 -0.97 -7.74 -15.25
CA GLY A 400 -1.20 -7.14 -13.92
C GLY A 400 -0.13 -6.14 -13.52
N LEU A 401 -0.22 -5.64 -12.30
CA LEU A 401 0.76 -4.73 -11.71
C LEU A 401 1.93 -5.53 -11.07
N PRO A 402 3.17 -5.01 -11.09
CA PRO A 402 3.65 -3.86 -11.86
C PRO A 402 3.85 -4.22 -13.35
N HIS A 403 3.64 -3.25 -14.25
CA HIS A 403 4.04 -3.38 -15.64
C HIS A 403 4.36 -2.02 -16.29
N THR A 404 5.18 -2.10 -17.34
CA THR A 404 5.49 -0.96 -18.22
C THR A 404 5.08 -1.29 -19.65
N LEU A 405 4.24 -0.45 -20.23
CA LEU A 405 3.83 -0.48 -21.64
C LEU A 405 4.51 0.68 -22.37
N ARG A 406 5.33 0.37 -23.38
CA ARG A 406 5.94 1.34 -24.29
C ARG A 406 5.32 1.19 -25.68
N LEU A 407 4.81 2.29 -26.22
CA LEU A 407 4.12 2.34 -27.50
C LEU A 407 4.61 3.53 -28.33
N THR A 408 4.97 3.29 -29.59
CA THR A 408 5.12 4.36 -30.58
C THR A 408 3.90 4.37 -31.49
N ALA A 409 3.07 5.41 -31.36
CA ALA A 409 1.84 5.57 -32.12
C ALA A 409 1.99 6.67 -33.17
N THR A 410 1.75 6.34 -34.45
CA THR A 410 1.73 7.29 -35.57
C THR A 410 0.30 7.63 -36.03
N GLY A 411 -0.70 7.16 -35.30
CA GLY A 411 -2.12 7.26 -35.64
C GLY A 411 -3.00 6.71 -34.51
N PRO A 412 -4.34 6.84 -34.67
CA PRO A 412 -5.28 6.28 -33.71
C PRO A 412 -5.12 4.77 -33.54
N PHE A 413 -5.31 4.27 -32.33
CA PHE A 413 -5.26 2.84 -32.03
C PHE A 413 -6.23 2.45 -30.92
N ALA A 414 -6.50 1.15 -30.86
CA ALA A 414 -7.22 0.51 -29.77
C ALA A 414 -6.49 -0.78 -29.40
N LEU A 415 -5.95 -0.84 -28.18
CA LEU A 415 -5.37 -2.03 -27.58
C LEU A 415 -6.40 -2.62 -26.61
N ARG A 416 -6.91 -3.81 -26.92
CA ARG A 416 -8.01 -4.44 -26.18
C ARG A 416 -7.56 -5.76 -25.55
N GLY A 417 -7.79 -5.88 -24.25
CA GLY A 417 -7.71 -7.13 -23.49
C GLY A 417 -9.10 -7.58 -23.01
N PRO A 418 -9.18 -8.71 -22.28
CA PRO A 418 -10.43 -9.16 -21.66
C PRO A 418 -10.90 -8.22 -20.54
N ASP A 419 -9.97 -7.56 -19.84
CA ASP A 419 -10.31 -6.71 -18.69
C ASP A 419 -10.41 -5.23 -19.07
N THR A 420 -9.64 -4.76 -20.06
CA THR A 420 -9.48 -3.32 -20.32
C THR A 420 -9.23 -2.99 -21.79
N LEU A 421 -9.46 -1.72 -22.14
CA LEU A 421 -9.23 -1.13 -23.45
C LEU A 421 -8.43 0.16 -23.28
N LEU A 422 -7.27 0.26 -23.92
CA LEU A 422 -6.55 1.52 -24.09
C LEU A 422 -6.73 2.01 -25.52
N ALA A 423 -7.31 3.19 -25.69
CA ALA A 423 -7.57 3.75 -27.02
C ALA A 423 -7.05 5.18 -27.15
N LEU A 424 -6.37 5.45 -28.27
CA LEU A 424 -6.02 6.79 -28.72
C LEU A 424 -6.91 7.15 -29.92
N ALA A 425 -7.75 8.16 -29.75
CA ALA A 425 -8.63 8.67 -30.78
C ALA A 425 -7.92 9.65 -31.73
N ALA A 426 -8.52 9.91 -32.89
CA ALA A 426 -7.99 10.84 -33.90
C ALA A 426 -7.94 12.30 -33.44
N ASP A 427 -8.71 12.66 -32.42
CA ASP A 427 -8.74 14.01 -31.87
C ASP A 427 -7.74 14.23 -30.73
N GLY A 428 -6.87 13.25 -30.46
CA GLY A 428 -5.87 13.32 -29.40
C GLY A 428 -6.28 12.65 -28.09
N SER A 429 -7.54 12.21 -27.95
CA SER A 429 -8.03 11.67 -26.68
C SER A 429 -7.45 10.29 -26.40
N LEU A 430 -6.67 10.16 -25.32
CA LEU A 430 -6.20 8.87 -24.80
C LEU A 430 -7.10 8.45 -23.63
N VAL A 431 -7.76 7.29 -23.75
CA VAL A 431 -8.72 6.80 -22.76
C VAL A 431 -8.43 5.36 -22.41
N TYR A 432 -8.42 5.06 -21.12
CA TYR A 432 -8.47 3.70 -20.60
C TYR A 432 -9.91 3.36 -20.24
N THR A 433 -10.41 2.19 -20.62
CA THR A 433 -11.76 1.74 -20.27
C THR A 433 -11.69 0.37 -19.64
N THR A 434 -12.30 0.21 -18.47
CA THR A 434 -12.33 -1.05 -17.72
C THR A 434 -13.49 -1.96 -18.12
N ALA A 435 -13.49 -3.21 -17.64
CA ALA A 435 -14.49 -4.22 -17.99
C ALA A 435 -15.92 -3.87 -17.56
N ASP A 436 -16.06 -3.00 -16.56
CA ASP A 436 -17.34 -2.41 -16.12
C ASP A 436 -17.77 -1.20 -16.97
N GLY A 437 -17.02 -0.85 -18.01
CA GLY A 437 -17.39 0.18 -18.99
C GLY A 437 -17.01 1.61 -18.60
N TRP A 438 -16.39 1.83 -17.44
CA TRP A 438 -15.98 3.16 -17.01
C TRP A 438 -14.80 3.73 -17.82
N PRO A 439 -14.92 4.95 -18.38
CA PRO A 439 -13.83 5.60 -19.08
C PRO A 439 -12.96 6.46 -18.16
N TYR A 440 -11.66 6.22 -18.21
CA TYR A 440 -10.60 6.94 -17.52
C TYR A 440 -9.76 7.69 -18.56
N PRO A 441 -10.14 8.93 -18.95
CA PRO A 441 -9.34 9.72 -19.88
C PRO A 441 -8.01 10.12 -19.23
N LEU A 442 -6.97 10.32 -20.05
CA LEU A 442 -5.75 10.99 -19.63
C LEU A 442 -6.10 12.39 -19.12
N ARG A 443 -5.72 12.72 -17.89
CA ARG A 443 -6.03 13.99 -17.23
C ARG A 443 -4.78 14.78 -16.90
N SER A 444 -4.92 16.10 -16.86
CA SER A 444 -3.83 17.03 -16.52
C SER A 444 -3.56 16.99 -15.02
N VAL A 445 -2.32 16.67 -14.67
CA VAL A 445 -1.83 16.64 -13.29
C VAL A 445 -0.60 17.55 -13.21
N SER A 446 -0.51 18.35 -12.16
CA SER A 446 0.67 19.20 -11.94
C SER A 446 1.89 18.32 -11.64
N ALA A 447 3.08 18.77 -12.03
CA ALA A 447 4.31 18.02 -11.75
C ALA A 447 4.50 17.74 -10.25
N ALA A 448 4.10 18.69 -9.39
CA ALA A 448 4.10 18.49 -7.94
C ALA A 448 3.14 17.35 -7.55
N SER A 449 1.92 17.31 -8.05
CA SER A 449 0.95 16.27 -7.67
C SER A 449 1.19 14.91 -8.31
N ALA A 450 1.94 14.87 -9.42
CA ALA A 450 2.35 13.63 -10.06
C ALA A 450 3.55 12.96 -9.36
N LEU A 451 4.38 13.75 -8.64
CA LEU A 451 5.59 13.29 -7.95
C LEU A 451 5.41 13.24 -6.42
N ASP A 452 4.59 14.13 -5.86
CA ASP A 452 4.27 14.24 -4.45
C ASP A 452 3.02 13.42 -4.11
N LEU A 453 3.13 12.10 -4.25
CA LEU A 453 2.10 11.15 -3.81
C LEU A 453 2.00 11.17 -2.28
N ASP A 454 0.77 11.28 -1.77
CA ASP A 454 0.48 11.21 -0.34
C ASP A 454 0.91 9.82 0.20
N PRO A 455 1.91 9.72 1.09
CA PRO A 455 2.37 8.44 1.62
C PRO A 455 1.31 7.74 2.49
N GLY A 456 0.33 8.48 3.02
CA GLY A 456 -0.83 7.92 3.71
C GLY A 456 -1.96 7.50 2.77
N GLN A 457 -1.95 7.97 1.52
CA GLN A 457 -2.96 7.66 0.48
C GLN A 457 -2.30 7.41 -0.90
N PRO A 458 -1.51 6.32 -1.06
CA PRO A 458 -0.74 6.09 -2.29
C PRO A 458 -1.60 6.04 -3.55
N GLY A 459 -1.18 6.78 -4.57
CA GLY A 459 -1.89 6.86 -5.86
C GLY A 459 -3.04 7.84 -5.89
N ARG A 460 -3.24 8.66 -4.85
CA ARG A 460 -4.21 9.75 -4.84
C ARG A 460 -3.57 11.07 -5.28
N ILE A 461 -4.34 11.83 -6.04
CA ILE A 461 -4.02 13.19 -6.46
C ILE A 461 -5.19 14.09 -6.02
N TRP A 462 -4.91 15.06 -5.15
CA TRP A 462 -5.93 15.94 -4.56
C TRP A 462 -6.25 17.12 -5.49
N VAL A 463 -7.49 17.19 -6.00
CA VAL A 463 -7.93 18.28 -6.89
C VAL A 463 -7.96 19.63 -6.16
N ASN A 464 -8.35 19.63 -4.89
CA ASN A 464 -8.60 20.85 -4.11
C ASN A 464 -7.36 21.41 -3.40
N ASP A 465 -6.26 20.65 -3.37
CA ASP A 465 -5.03 21.01 -2.65
C ASP A 465 -3.83 21.18 -3.61
N THR A 466 -4.09 21.22 -4.92
CA THR A 466 -3.03 21.27 -5.93
C THR A 466 -3.37 22.20 -7.09
N THR A 467 -2.37 22.50 -7.93
CA THR A 467 -2.58 23.22 -9.21
C THR A 467 -3.05 22.28 -10.33
N SER A 468 -3.32 21.01 -10.02
CA SER A 468 -3.80 20.03 -10.99
C SER A 468 -5.24 20.36 -11.38
N THR A 469 -5.49 20.54 -12.68
CA THR A 469 -6.85 20.82 -13.16
C THR A 469 -7.69 19.56 -13.29
N HIS A 470 -7.04 18.39 -13.45
CA HIS A 470 -7.69 17.11 -13.75
C HIS A 470 -8.57 17.12 -15.01
N GLU A 471 -8.48 18.16 -15.83
CA GLU A 471 -9.20 18.21 -17.10
C GLU A 471 -8.62 17.19 -18.09
N PRO A 472 -9.44 16.54 -18.93
CA PRO A 472 -8.97 15.66 -19.97
C PRO A 472 -7.95 16.34 -20.89
N VAL A 473 -6.84 15.66 -21.16
CA VAL A 473 -5.74 16.14 -22.01
C VAL A 473 -5.80 15.46 -23.37
N ARG A 474 -5.47 16.23 -24.41
CA ARG A 474 -5.33 15.74 -25.78
C ARG A 474 -3.86 15.66 -26.16
N ILE A 475 -3.49 14.58 -26.82
CA ILE A 475 -2.15 14.35 -27.34
C ILE A 475 -2.05 14.98 -28.73
N ASP A 476 -1.17 15.97 -28.86
CA ASP A 476 -0.84 16.61 -30.14
C ASP A 476 0.20 15.80 -30.93
N GLY A 477 0.37 16.08 -32.23
CA GLY A 477 1.48 15.53 -33.02
C GLY A 477 1.40 14.04 -33.33
N ILE A 478 0.22 13.39 -33.19
CA ILE A 478 0.03 11.95 -33.44
C ILE A 478 0.60 11.50 -34.80
N GLY A 479 0.42 12.29 -35.86
CA GLY A 479 0.91 11.97 -37.20
C GLY A 479 2.43 12.01 -37.36
N GLU A 480 3.15 12.65 -36.44
CA GLU A 480 4.61 12.76 -36.43
C GLU A 480 5.27 11.61 -35.63
N GLY A 481 4.48 10.83 -34.91
CA GLY A 481 4.92 9.75 -34.03
C GLY A 481 5.02 10.20 -32.58
N VAL A 482 4.15 9.66 -31.73
CA VAL A 482 4.14 9.91 -30.29
C VAL A 482 4.64 8.68 -29.56
N GLU A 483 5.54 8.88 -28.60
CA GLU A 483 5.94 7.86 -27.64
C GLU A 483 5.01 7.93 -26.41
N ILE A 484 4.35 6.83 -26.11
CA ILE A 484 3.48 6.67 -24.95
C ILE A 484 4.13 5.63 -24.04
N VAL A 485 4.38 6.02 -22.80
CA VAL A 485 4.88 5.13 -21.74
C VAL A 485 3.87 5.12 -20.60
N VAL A 486 3.33 3.95 -20.30
CA VAL A 486 2.49 3.72 -19.12
C VAL A 486 3.27 2.82 -18.18
N ALA A 487 3.56 3.28 -16.97
CA ALA A 487 4.33 2.55 -15.98
C ALA A 487 3.57 2.55 -14.64
N THR A 488 3.40 1.36 -14.06
CA THR A 488 2.50 1.14 -12.93
C THR A 488 3.16 0.34 -11.81
N ASP A 489 2.75 0.56 -10.56
CA ASP A 489 3.14 -0.26 -9.40
C ASP A 489 1.91 -0.74 -8.62
N ALA A 490 2.07 -1.78 -7.79
CA ALA A 490 0.97 -2.43 -7.08
C ALA A 490 0.39 -1.64 -5.89
N ILE A 491 1.08 -0.59 -5.42
CA ILE A 491 0.72 0.20 -4.24
C ILE A 491 0.01 1.50 -4.67
N SER A 492 0.61 2.25 -5.60
CA SER A 492 0.11 3.55 -6.05
C SER A 492 -0.62 3.50 -7.39
N GLY A 493 -0.42 2.46 -8.20
CA GLY A 493 -0.90 2.41 -9.57
C GLY A 493 -0.03 3.19 -10.58
N SER A 494 0.99 3.93 -10.13
CA SER A 494 1.90 4.72 -10.98
C SER A 494 3.35 4.63 -10.49
N THR A 495 4.30 4.16 -11.31
CA THR A 495 5.67 3.96 -10.83
C THR A 495 6.35 5.24 -10.37
N ARG A 496 7.08 5.11 -9.27
CA ARG A 496 8.23 5.94 -8.89
C ARG A 496 9.26 5.93 -10.01
N SER A 497 9.83 7.09 -10.33
CA SER A 497 10.83 7.21 -11.39
C SER A 497 12.18 7.66 -10.84
N MET A 498 13.23 6.88 -11.10
CA MET A 498 14.61 7.26 -10.82
C MET A 498 15.16 8.03 -12.02
N ARG A 499 15.77 9.19 -11.77
CA ARG A 499 16.51 9.93 -12.80
C ARG A 499 17.99 9.60 -12.78
N LEU A 500 18.55 9.34 -13.95
CA LEU A 500 19.98 9.11 -14.16
C LEU A 500 20.56 10.13 -15.13
N LEU A 501 21.82 10.50 -14.93
CA LEU A 501 22.57 11.29 -15.89
C LEU A 501 23.18 10.38 -16.96
N ASN A 502 22.82 10.59 -18.22
CA ASN A 502 23.51 9.97 -19.34
C ASN A 502 24.94 10.54 -19.44
N ALA A 503 25.95 9.73 -19.13
CA ALA A 503 27.34 10.17 -19.03
C ALA A 503 27.92 10.62 -20.39
N ARG A 504 27.39 10.13 -21.51
CA ARG A 504 27.80 10.55 -22.87
C ARG A 504 27.18 11.87 -23.26
N LYS A 505 25.84 11.97 -23.15
CA LYS A 505 25.05 13.11 -23.64
C LYS A 505 25.04 14.28 -22.64
N ARG A 506 25.28 14.01 -21.35
CA ARG A 506 25.13 14.93 -20.22
C ARG A 506 23.71 15.51 -20.12
N CYS A 507 22.71 14.66 -20.35
CA CYS A 507 21.30 14.96 -20.12
C CYS A 507 20.71 13.97 -19.11
N LEU A 508 19.68 14.41 -18.40
CA LEU A 508 18.95 13.56 -17.46
C LEU A 508 17.92 12.73 -18.23
N GLU A 509 17.79 11.46 -17.86
CA GLU A 509 16.81 10.51 -18.40
C GLU A 509 16.09 9.84 -17.19
N SER A 510 14.78 9.66 -17.27
CA SER A 510 13.97 9.04 -16.21
C SER A 510 13.69 7.57 -16.51
N PHE A 511 13.74 6.74 -15.49
CA PHE A 511 13.53 5.29 -15.56
C PHE A 511 12.55 4.87 -14.48
N ALA A 512 11.62 3.98 -14.82
CA ALA A 512 10.78 3.30 -13.82
C ALA A 512 11.64 2.28 -13.05
N ASP A 513 11.27 1.94 -11.81
CA ASP A 513 12.06 1.06 -10.93
C ASP A 513 12.46 -0.29 -11.53
N ASP A 514 11.62 -0.85 -12.42
CA ASP A 514 11.86 -2.14 -13.09
C ASP A 514 12.68 -2.03 -14.40
N ASP A 515 12.96 -0.81 -14.86
CA ASP A 515 13.63 -0.51 -16.14
C ASP A 515 14.87 0.37 -15.93
N ILE A 516 15.47 0.34 -14.73
CA ILE A 516 16.69 1.07 -14.42
C ILE A 516 17.88 0.34 -15.07
N PRO A 517 18.60 0.95 -16.04
CA PRO A 517 19.77 0.34 -16.64
C PRO A 517 20.91 0.24 -15.63
N PRO A 518 21.90 -0.66 -15.82
CA PRO A 518 23.10 -0.69 -14.99
C PRO A 518 23.76 0.69 -14.90
N TYR A 519 23.99 1.18 -13.69
CA TYR A 519 24.45 2.53 -13.45
C TYR A 519 25.54 2.56 -12.38
N SER A 520 26.38 3.58 -12.50
CA SER A 520 27.33 3.98 -11.46
C SER A 520 26.72 5.07 -10.57
N ILE A 521 27.24 5.27 -9.37
CA ILE A 521 26.74 6.30 -8.44
C ILE A 521 27.88 7.13 -7.87
N LEU A 522 27.69 8.44 -7.72
CA LEU A 522 28.71 9.35 -7.16
C LEU A 522 28.40 9.72 -5.71
N SER A 523 29.23 9.22 -4.79
CA SER A 523 29.27 9.69 -3.41
C SER A 523 30.27 10.84 -3.27
N HIS A 524 29.83 11.97 -2.71
CA HIS A 524 30.70 13.14 -2.56
C HIS A 524 30.20 14.12 -1.50
N ARG A 525 31.08 15.04 -1.09
CA ARG A 525 30.75 16.14 -0.18
C ARG A 525 30.42 17.40 -0.98
N TRP A 526 29.26 18.00 -0.74
CA TRP A 526 28.83 19.19 -1.47
C TRP A 526 29.73 20.39 -1.17
N ARG A 527 30.02 21.17 -2.22
CA ARG A 527 30.76 22.44 -2.13
C ARG A 527 29.99 23.58 -2.79
N ASN A 528 30.51 24.80 -2.70
CA ASN A 528 29.92 25.91 -3.44
C ASN A 528 30.13 25.70 -4.95
N GLY A 529 29.10 25.97 -5.75
CA GLY A 529 29.17 25.82 -7.20
C GLY A 529 29.00 24.39 -7.70
N GLU A 530 28.21 23.56 -7.02
CA GLU A 530 27.75 22.28 -7.56
C GLU A 530 26.89 22.45 -8.82
N VAL A 531 26.88 21.41 -9.66
CA VAL A 531 25.90 21.30 -10.75
C VAL A 531 24.62 20.75 -10.16
N LEU A 532 23.54 21.52 -10.29
CA LEU A 532 22.20 21.20 -9.81
C LEU A 532 21.32 20.71 -10.97
N TYR A 533 20.15 20.19 -10.62
CA TYR A 533 19.14 19.73 -11.58
C TYR A 533 18.82 20.80 -12.64
N GLU A 534 18.50 22.02 -12.19
CA GLU A 534 18.16 23.16 -13.05
C GLU A 534 19.28 23.53 -14.05
N ASP A 535 20.55 23.31 -13.67
CA ASP A 535 21.68 23.66 -14.54
C ASP A 535 21.79 22.73 -15.76
N LEU A 536 21.26 21.50 -15.65
CA LEU A 536 21.24 20.52 -16.74
C LEU A 536 20.02 20.67 -17.64
N GLN A 537 18.99 21.41 -17.20
CA GLN A 537 17.81 21.74 -18.00
C GLN A 537 18.05 22.97 -18.92
N GLY A 538 19.06 23.80 -18.64
CA GLY A 538 19.34 25.06 -19.35
C GLY A 538 20.60 25.06 -20.22
N VAL A 539 20.53 25.66 -21.41
CA VAL A 539 21.69 25.78 -22.31
C VAL A 539 22.58 26.96 -21.90
N GLY A 540 23.75 26.69 -21.29
CA GLY A 540 24.89 27.65 -21.29
C GLY A 540 25.53 28.06 -19.97
N ARG A 541 25.02 27.66 -18.78
CA ARG A 541 25.58 28.08 -17.47
C ARG A 541 26.62 27.13 -16.86
N LEU A 542 26.73 25.90 -17.36
CA LEU A 542 27.53 24.82 -16.75
C LEU A 542 29.05 25.10 -16.68
N LYS A 543 29.64 25.73 -17.71
CA LYS A 543 31.12 25.83 -17.82
C LYS A 543 31.80 26.69 -16.76
N LYS A 544 31.06 27.52 -16.01
CA LYS A 544 31.61 28.46 -15.01
C LYS A 544 31.61 27.91 -13.58
N LYS A 545 30.99 26.74 -13.34
CA LYS A 545 30.85 26.16 -12.01
C LYS A 545 32.02 25.21 -11.70
N GLU A 546 32.56 25.27 -10.48
CA GLU A 546 33.63 24.37 -10.02
C GLU A 546 33.17 22.90 -10.06
N GLY A 547 31.90 22.64 -9.70
CA GLY A 547 31.28 21.32 -9.76
C GLY A 547 31.21 20.72 -11.17
N HIS A 548 31.34 21.53 -12.23
CA HIS A 548 31.35 21.04 -13.60
C HIS A 548 32.56 20.13 -13.89
N ARG A 549 33.73 20.43 -13.29
CA ARG A 549 34.91 19.57 -13.40
C ARG A 549 34.63 18.20 -12.77
N LYS A 550 34.04 18.18 -11.57
CA LYS A 550 33.70 16.96 -10.84
C LYS A 550 32.70 16.11 -11.64
N LEU A 551 31.61 16.70 -12.12
CA LEU A 551 30.63 15.99 -12.96
C LEU A 551 31.27 15.42 -14.23
N LYS A 552 32.11 16.19 -14.92
CA LYS A 552 32.81 15.74 -16.12
C LYS A 552 33.72 14.54 -15.84
N MET A 553 34.47 14.58 -14.74
CA MET A 553 35.37 13.48 -14.36
C MET A 553 34.58 12.24 -13.90
N ALA A 554 33.48 12.42 -13.16
CA ALA A 554 32.58 11.34 -12.78
C ALA A 554 31.97 10.64 -14.01
N CYS A 555 31.47 11.41 -14.99
CA CYS A 555 30.99 10.85 -16.26
C CYS A 555 32.11 10.15 -17.04
N LYS A 556 33.33 10.71 -17.04
CA LYS A 556 34.47 10.08 -17.73
C LYS A 556 34.82 8.75 -17.08
N GLN A 557 34.83 8.67 -15.75
CA GLN A 557 35.12 7.45 -15.01
C GLN A 557 34.03 6.39 -15.24
N SER A 558 32.77 6.79 -15.13
CA SER A 558 31.59 5.96 -15.44
C SER A 558 31.71 5.28 -16.81
N LEU A 559 32.02 6.07 -17.85
CA LEU A 559 32.22 5.55 -19.21
C LEU A 559 33.46 4.67 -19.35
N SER A 560 34.54 4.96 -18.60
CA SER A 560 35.75 4.14 -18.61
C SER A 560 35.50 2.75 -18.03
N ASP A 561 34.59 2.65 -17.06
CA ASP A 561 34.23 1.39 -16.41
C ASP A 561 33.05 0.69 -17.11
N GLY A 562 32.54 1.26 -18.21
CA GLY A 562 31.52 0.64 -19.07
C GLY A 562 30.08 1.05 -18.77
N TYR A 563 29.85 2.02 -17.90
CA TYR A 563 28.50 2.49 -17.55
C TYR A 563 28.12 3.74 -18.34
N ASP A 564 26.98 3.69 -19.03
CA ASP A 564 26.44 4.84 -19.76
C ASP A 564 25.68 5.82 -18.85
N TYR A 565 25.33 5.37 -17.65
CA TYR A 565 24.52 6.12 -16.70
C TYR A 565 25.22 6.29 -15.35
N ILE A 566 25.08 7.49 -14.79
CA ILE A 566 25.55 7.82 -13.44
C ILE A 566 24.47 8.54 -12.65
N TRP A 567 24.24 8.12 -11.41
CA TRP A 567 23.41 8.86 -10.47
C TRP A 567 24.27 9.81 -9.63
N ILE A 568 23.82 11.05 -9.52
CA ILE A 568 24.47 12.10 -8.73
C ILE A 568 23.37 12.91 -8.04
N ASP A 569 23.30 12.83 -6.71
CA ASP A 569 22.27 13.46 -5.89
C ASP A 569 22.07 14.95 -6.21
N THR A 570 23.13 15.72 -6.44
CA THR A 570 23.03 17.17 -6.70
C THR A 570 22.23 17.50 -7.95
N CYS A 571 22.31 16.69 -9.01
CA CYS A 571 21.69 16.97 -10.30
C CYS A 571 20.64 15.97 -10.77
N CYS A 572 20.54 14.78 -10.17
CA CYS A 572 19.50 13.80 -10.49
C CYS A 572 18.23 14.00 -9.65
N ILE A 573 18.33 14.71 -8.52
CA ILE A 573 17.21 15.07 -7.66
C ILE A 573 16.85 16.55 -7.86
N ASP A 574 15.57 16.83 -8.15
CA ASP A 574 15.01 18.18 -8.16
C ASP A 574 14.63 18.55 -6.73
N LYS A 575 15.47 19.38 -6.12
CA LYS A 575 15.32 19.77 -4.72
C LYS A 575 14.32 20.92 -4.55
N SER A 576 13.78 21.44 -5.65
CA SER A 576 12.69 22.40 -5.62
C SER A 576 11.33 21.72 -5.41
N SER A 577 11.21 20.42 -5.76
CA SER A 577 10.07 19.58 -5.40
C SER A 577 10.31 18.96 -4.01
N SER A 578 9.41 19.27 -3.07
CA SER A 578 9.47 18.78 -1.71
C SER A 578 9.29 17.27 -1.62
N ALA A 579 8.39 16.65 -2.39
CA ALA A 579 8.26 15.21 -2.29
C ALA A 579 9.18 14.44 -3.21
N GLU A 580 9.65 14.96 -4.36
CA GLU A 580 10.73 14.26 -5.05
C GLU A 580 11.98 14.18 -4.15
N LEU A 581 12.25 15.24 -3.38
CA LEU A 581 13.29 15.22 -2.35
C LEU A 581 13.00 14.17 -1.27
N SER A 582 11.74 14.06 -0.80
CA SER A 582 11.31 13.06 0.20
C SER A 582 11.43 11.63 -0.30
N GLU A 583 10.95 11.38 -1.50
CA GLU A 583 10.99 10.10 -2.18
C GLU A 583 12.44 9.67 -2.42
N SER A 584 13.26 10.59 -2.93
CA SER A 584 14.68 10.34 -3.19
C SER A 584 15.44 10.01 -1.92
N ILE A 585 15.14 10.67 -0.82
CA ILE A 585 15.78 10.41 0.47
C ILE A 585 15.36 9.06 1.05
N ASN A 586 14.08 8.70 0.98
CA ASN A 586 13.60 7.37 1.41
C ASN A 586 14.15 6.24 0.51
N SER A 587 14.45 6.52 -0.76
CA SER A 587 14.95 5.53 -1.73
C SER A 587 16.48 5.47 -1.83
N MET A 588 17.20 6.44 -1.27
CA MET A 588 18.64 6.64 -1.47
C MET A 588 19.46 5.39 -1.11
N PHE A 589 19.19 4.75 0.04
CA PHE A 589 19.92 3.55 0.45
C PHE A 589 19.75 2.42 -0.57
N ALA A 590 18.55 2.22 -1.10
CA ALA A 590 18.27 1.23 -2.13
C ALA A 590 18.99 1.56 -3.44
N TRP A 591 19.00 2.83 -3.85
CA TRP A 591 19.73 3.28 -5.05
C TRP A 591 21.25 3.13 -4.91
N TYR A 592 21.82 3.33 -3.72
CA TYR A 592 23.24 3.03 -3.48
C TYR A 592 23.51 1.52 -3.47
N SER A 593 22.62 0.72 -2.89
CA SER A 593 22.75 -0.75 -2.83
C SER A 593 22.69 -1.40 -4.21
N LYS A 594 21.82 -0.90 -5.10
CA LYS A 594 21.61 -1.43 -6.47
C LYS A 594 22.63 -0.90 -7.49
N ALA A 595 23.42 0.12 -7.16
CA ALA A 595 24.44 0.63 -8.08
C ALA A 595 25.57 -0.39 -8.28
N GLU A 596 26.05 -0.52 -9.53
CA GLU A 596 27.13 -1.47 -9.87
C GLU A 596 28.47 -1.04 -9.25
N VAL A 597 28.69 0.27 -9.16
CA VAL A 597 29.86 0.86 -8.51
C VAL A 597 29.55 2.24 -7.94
N CYS A 598 30.00 2.48 -6.72
CA CYS A 598 30.01 3.79 -6.10
C CYS A 598 31.40 4.43 -6.20
N TYR A 599 31.48 5.62 -6.78
CA TYR A 599 32.68 6.44 -6.79
C TYR A 599 32.64 7.38 -5.59
N ALA A 600 33.52 7.18 -4.61
CA ALA A 600 33.68 8.10 -3.49
C ALA A 600 34.76 9.14 -3.83
N TYR A 601 34.34 10.38 -4.11
CA TYR A 601 35.25 11.47 -4.46
C TYR A 601 35.65 12.30 -3.24
N LEU A 602 36.93 12.22 -2.85
CA LEU A 602 37.50 12.85 -1.68
C LEU A 602 38.30 14.10 -2.12
N PHE A 603 37.61 15.23 -2.17
CA PHE A 603 38.15 16.48 -2.68
C PHE A 603 39.33 17.05 -1.87
N ASP A 604 39.48 16.62 -0.62
CA ASP A 604 40.45 17.08 0.36
C ASP A 604 41.65 16.12 0.54
N VAL A 605 41.67 15.01 -0.21
CA VAL A 605 42.80 14.08 -0.24
C VAL A 605 43.69 14.40 -1.44
N PRO A 606 44.98 14.73 -1.22
CA PRO A 606 45.90 15.03 -2.30
C PRO A 606 46.18 13.79 -3.16
N ASP A 607 46.63 14.02 -4.38
CA ASP A 607 47.01 12.93 -5.27
C ASP A 607 48.23 12.19 -4.70
N PRO A 608 48.20 10.85 -4.65
CA PRO A 608 49.33 10.09 -4.12
C PRO A 608 50.57 10.33 -4.99
N SER A 609 51.68 10.72 -4.36
CA SER A 609 52.98 10.74 -5.03
C SER A 609 53.48 9.31 -5.27
N ASP A 610 54.32 9.09 -6.29
CA ASP A 610 54.86 7.77 -6.67
C ASP A 610 55.58 7.02 -5.54
N VAL A 611 55.85 7.66 -4.39
CA VAL A 611 56.69 7.14 -3.30
C VAL A 611 55.88 6.88 -2.00
N CYS A 612 54.70 7.48 -1.79
CA CYS A 612 53.89 7.22 -0.59
C CYS A 612 52.42 7.62 -0.78
N LYS A 613 51.49 6.72 -0.45
CA LYS A 613 50.07 7.06 -0.23
C LYS A 613 49.95 7.77 1.12
N ASP A 614 49.52 9.03 1.13
CA ASP A 614 49.24 9.78 2.37
C ASP A 614 47.96 9.26 3.03
N TRP A 615 48.12 8.19 3.81
CA TRP A 615 47.02 7.54 4.52
C TRP A 615 46.47 8.39 5.66
N ASN A 616 47.22 9.38 6.15
CA ASN A 616 46.74 10.29 7.20
C ASN A 616 45.71 11.27 6.62
N ALA A 617 45.99 11.82 5.43
CA ALA A 617 45.04 12.64 4.70
C ALA A 617 43.76 11.85 4.34
N PHE A 618 43.92 10.61 3.87
CA PHE A 618 42.77 9.72 3.59
C PHE A 618 41.90 9.52 4.83
N GLY A 619 42.47 9.07 5.95
CA GLY A 619 41.71 8.79 7.17
C GLY A 619 41.11 10.03 7.84
N SER A 620 41.65 11.22 7.56
CA SER A 620 41.18 12.49 8.12
C SER A 620 40.18 13.23 7.23
N SER A 621 39.87 12.68 6.04
CA SER A 621 39.00 13.32 5.06
C SER A 621 37.63 13.66 5.65
N GLU A 622 37.12 14.84 5.29
CA GLU A 622 35.78 15.29 5.63
C GLU A 622 34.68 14.33 5.15
N TRP A 623 34.96 13.53 4.11
CA TRP A 623 34.00 12.54 3.61
C TRP A 623 33.61 11.54 4.71
N PHE A 624 34.55 11.10 5.55
CA PHE A 624 34.27 10.17 6.66
C PHE A 624 33.50 10.82 7.82
N LYS A 625 33.44 12.15 7.85
CA LYS A 625 32.78 12.94 8.90
C LYS A 625 31.38 13.40 8.49
N ARG A 626 30.92 13.16 7.27
CA ARG A 626 29.59 13.58 6.80
C ARG A 626 28.52 12.54 7.18
N GLY A 627 27.33 12.97 7.61
CA GLY A 627 26.23 12.05 7.95
C GLY A 627 25.84 11.10 6.80
N TRP A 628 25.41 11.68 5.68
CA TRP A 628 24.94 10.96 4.48
C TRP A 628 25.93 9.93 3.91
N THR A 629 27.23 10.19 3.96
CA THR A 629 28.24 9.26 3.41
C THR A 629 28.36 7.94 4.18
N LEU A 630 27.68 7.80 5.33
CA LEU A 630 27.63 6.53 6.06
C LEU A 630 26.89 5.45 5.26
N GLN A 631 25.67 5.76 4.82
CA GLN A 631 24.90 4.85 3.97
C GLN A 631 25.57 4.67 2.60
N GLU A 632 26.20 5.72 2.05
CA GLU A 632 26.92 5.67 0.77
C GLU A 632 28.18 4.76 0.83
N LEU A 633 28.74 4.54 2.03
CA LEU A 633 29.82 3.58 2.27
C LEU A 633 29.31 2.14 2.41
N ILE A 634 28.22 1.99 3.17
CA ILE A 634 27.70 0.69 3.62
C ILE A 634 26.86 0.03 2.54
N ALA A 635 25.91 0.75 1.94
CA ALA A 635 24.90 0.19 1.05
C ALA A 635 25.49 -0.43 -0.23
N PRO A 636 26.38 0.24 -1.00
CA PRO A 636 26.90 -0.33 -2.25
C PRO A 636 27.79 -1.55 -1.97
N SER A 637 27.72 -2.59 -2.81
CA SER A 637 28.64 -3.73 -2.74
C SER A 637 30.08 -3.32 -3.11
N SER A 638 30.23 -2.40 -4.08
CA SER A 638 31.51 -1.89 -4.57
C SER A 638 31.62 -0.37 -4.38
N VAL A 639 32.72 0.06 -3.76
CA VAL A 639 33.07 1.49 -3.63
C VAL A 639 34.54 1.67 -4.02
N ILE A 640 34.82 2.64 -4.88
CA ILE A 640 36.19 3.03 -5.29
C ILE A 640 36.45 4.47 -4.85
N PHE A 641 37.53 4.67 -4.12
CA PHE A 641 37.91 5.98 -3.57
C PHE A 641 38.83 6.73 -4.53
N TYR A 642 38.52 8.00 -4.77
CA TYR A 642 39.29 8.90 -5.65
C TYR A 642 39.77 10.15 -4.91
N SER A 643 41.00 10.58 -5.18
CA SER A 643 41.59 11.84 -4.68
C SER A 643 41.02 13.09 -5.36
N GLN A 644 41.46 14.28 -4.94
CA GLN A 644 41.10 15.57 -5.54
C GLN A 644 41.35 15.67 -7.06
N GLY A 645 42.38 14.96 -7.56
CA GLY A 645 42.77 14.87 -8.96
C GLY A 645 42.10 13.73 -9.72
N TRP A 646 41.16 12.99 -9.08
CA TRP A 646 40.55 11.78 -9.62
C TRP A 646 41.56 10.63 -9.85
N ILE A 647 42.53 10.49 -8.93
CA ILE A 647 43.42 9.32 -8.89
C ILE A 647 42.84 8.28 -7.95
N GLU A 648 42.80 7.02 -8.39
CA GLU A 648 42.31 5.90 -7.58
C GLU A 648 43.19 5.68 -6.34
N LEU A 649 42.58 5.75 -5.16
CA LEU A 649 43.21 5.50 -3.87
C LEU A 649 43.11 4.01 -3.47
N GLY A 650 42.03 3.35 -3.91
CA GLY A 650 41.77 1.92 -3.78
C GLY A 650 40.28 1.61 -3.60
N SER A 651 39.92 0.32 -3.64
CA SER A 651 38.55 -0.13 -3.41
C SER A 651 38.22 -0.36 -1.93
N LYS A 652 36.92 -0.32 -1.57
CA LYS A 652 36.44 -0.66 -0.23
C LYS A 652 36.90 -2.03 0.23
N PHE A 653 36.89 -3.02 -0.65
CA PHE A 653 37.39 -4.36 -0.33
C PHE A 653 38.88 -4.34 -0.01
N ALA A 654 39.71 -3.68 -0.82
CA ALA A 654 41.15 -3.57 -0.60
C ALA A 654 41.49 -2.79 0.69
N LEU A 655 40.70 -1.76 1.01
CA LEU A 655 40.92 -0.87 2.13
C LEU A 655 40.15 -1.26 3.42
N ARG A 656 39.40 -2.36 3.42
CA ARG A 656 38.47 -2.77 4.50
C ARG A 656 39.05 -2.68 5.92
N GLN A 657 40.30 -3.08 6.12
CA GLN A 657 40.94 -3.03 7.44
C GLN A 657 41.27 -1.60 7.88
N LYS A 658 41.64 -0.73 6.94
CA LYS A 658 41.86 0.70 7.22
C LYS A 658 40.52 1.40 7.46
N LEU A 659 39.53 1.11 6.62
CA LEU A 659 38.17 1.65 6.76
C LEU A 659 37.55 1.24 8.10
N ALA A 660 37.73 0.00 8.54
CA ALA A 660 37.27 -0.45 9.85
C ALA A 660 37.89 0.38 11.00
N ARG A 661 39.18 0.72 10.92
CA ARG A 661 39.85 1.58 11.91
C ARG A 661 39.35 3.02 11.88
N ILE A 662 39.06 3.56 10.69
CA ILE A 662 38.59 4.95 10.53
C ILE A 662 37.14 5.09 11.01
N THR A 663 36.29 4.11 10.69
CA THR A 663 34.83 4.23 10.83
C THR A 663 34.27 3.47 12.04
N GLY A 664 35.01 2.54 12.61
CA GLY A 664 34.50 1.60 13.62
C GLY A 664 33.63 0.46 13.04
N ILE A 665 33.43 0.43 11.72
CA ILE A 665 32.57 -0.57 11.07
C ILE A 665 33.36 -1.85 10.84
N ASN A 666 32.80 -2.99 11.25
CA ASN A 666 33.43 -4.30 11.05
C ASN A 666 33.74 -4.54 9.56
N ALA A 667 34.94 -5.04 9.25
CA ALA A 667 35.35 -5.31 7.87
C ALA A 667 34.42 -6.30 7.14
N GLY A 668 33.80 -7.23 7.86
CA GLY A 668 32.79 -8.15 7.32
C GLY A 668 31.51 -7.43 6.88
N ILE A 669 31.10 -6.37 7.59
CA ILE A 669 29.98 -5.52 7.19
C ILE A 669 30.35 -4.69 5.96
N LEU A 670 31.54 -4.08 5.95
CA LEU A 670 32.01 -3.29 4.79
C LEU A 670 32.12 -4.12 3.50
N THR A 671 32.39 -5.41 3.62
CA THR A 671 32.53 -6.35 2.49
C THR A 671 31.26 -7.15 2.20
N HIS A 672 30.17 -6.91 2.95
CA HIS A 672 28.93 -7.69 2.92
C HIS A 672 29.09 -9.19 3.23
N ALA A 673 30.24 -9.61 3.77
CA ALA A 673 30.43 -10.96 4.30
C ALA A 673 29.62 -11.22 5.58
N LYS A 674 29.22 -10.16 6.29
CA LYS A 674 28.22 -10.17 7.36
C LYS A 674 27.04 -9.30 6.94
N HIS A 675 25.83 -9.76 7.27
CA HIS A 675 24.60 -9.02 6.97
C HIS A 675 24.39 -7.89 7.99
N LEU A 676 23.83 -6.75 7.56
CA LEU A 676 23.55 -5.61 8.46
C LEU A 676 22.56 -5.95 9.58
N SER A 677 21.70 -6.95 9.39
CA SER A 677 20.78 -7.41 10.44
C SER A 677 21.49 -8.14 11.59
N SER A 678 22.75 -8.57 11.42
CA SER A 678 23.52 -9.22 12.48
C SER A 678 24.21 -8.22 13.42
N VAL A 679 23.89 -6.94 13.31
CA VAL A 679 24.56 -5.84 14.03
C VAL A 679 23.51 -5.09 14.81
N SER A 680 23.83 -4.77 16.06
CA SER A 680 22.89 -4.13 16.96
C SER A 680 22.57 -2.69 16.55
N VAL A 681 21.46 -2.16 17.05
CA VAL A 681 21.05 -0.77 16.91
C VAL A 681 22.11 0.16 17.48
N ALA A 682 22.62 -0.13 18.68
CA ALA A 682 23.71 0.63 19.30
C ALA A 682 24.96 0.71 18.40
N GLN A 683 25.36 -0.43 17.83
CA GLN A 683 26.52 -0.47 16.94
C GLN A 683 26.30 0.38 15.69
N LYS A 684 25.13 0.27 15.05
CA LYS A 684 24.77 1.09 13.89
C LYS A 684 24.77 2.59 14.24
N MET A 685 24.21 2.97 15.39
CA MET A 685 24.23 4.35 15.88
C MET A 685 25.65 4.84 16.15
N SER A 686 26.52 4.00 16.71
CA SER A 686 27.91 4.35 17.00
C SER A 686 28.70 4.75 15.74
N TRP A 687 28.38 4.16 14.58
CA TRP A 687 29.00 4.50 13.30
C TRP A 687 28.65 5.92 12.81
N ALA A 688 27.58 6.50 13.33
CA ALA A 688 27.16 7.87 13.06
C ALA A 688 27.59 8.88 14.13
N SER A 689 28.08 8.42 15.29
CA SER A 689 28.39 9.27 16.46
C SER A 689 29.36 10.43 16.19
N LYS A 690 30.32 10.24 15.29
CA LYS A 690 31.35 11.23 14.93
C LYS A 690 31.04 11.98 13.64
N ARG A 691 29.84 11.79 13.08
CA ARG A 691 29.43 12.39 11.80
C ARG A 691 28.60 13.64 12.04
N VAL A 692 28.72 14.57 11.09
CA VAL A 692 28.13 15.91 11.14
C VAL A 692 27.26 16.14 9.91
N THR A 693 26.11 16.77 10.15
CA THR A 693 25.10 17.13 9.17
C THR A 693 25.00 18.66 9.04
N SER A 694 24.46 19.13 7.92
CA SER A 694 24.35 20.58 7.66
C SER A 694 23.04 21.14 8.20
N ARG A 695 21.96 20.36 8.05
CA ARG A 695 20.69 20.57 8.73
C ARG A 695 20.62 19.62 9.91
N LEU A 696 20.04 20.08 11.00
CA LEU A 696 19.98 19.32 12.25
C LEU A 696 19.20 18.01 12.06
N GLU A 697 18.10 18.08 11.31
CA GLU A 697 17.19 16.98 11.03
C GLU A 697 17.82 15.87 10.17
N ASP A 698 18.79 16.22 9.31
CA ASP A 698 19.51 15.24 8.48
C ASP A 698 20.26 14.22 9.34
N THR A 699 20.53 14.52 10.62
CA THR A 699 21.10 13.57 11.59
C THR A 699 20.23 12.32 11.72
N ALA A 700 18.92 12.48 11.57
CA ALA A 700 17.95 11.41 11.52
C ALA A 700 17.78 10.84 10.10
N TYR A 701 17.49 11.71 9.12
CA TYR A 701 17.15 11.28 7.76
C TYR A 701 18.27 10.48 7.08
N CYS A 702 19.53 10.82 7.35
CA CYS A 702 20.66 10.09 6.77
C CYS A 702 20.84 8.66 7.29
N LEU A 703 20.10 8.25 8.32
CA LEU A 703 20.14 6.93 8.95
C LEU A 703 18.94 6.05 8.62
N MET A 704 17.87 6.60 8.04
CA MET A 704 16.62 5.87 7.76
C MET A 704 16.86 4.55 7.01
N GLY A 705 17.59 4.61 5.89
CA GLY A 705 17.90 3.41 5.11
C GLY A 705 18.85 2.42 5.81
N LEU A 706 19.72 2.89 6.71
CA LEU A 706 20.59 1.99 7.50
C LEU A 706 19.78 1.15 8.50
N PHE A 707 18.70 1.72 9.02
CA PHE A 707 17.76 1.07 9.92
C PHE A 707 16.55 0.46 9.22
N ASN A 708 16.44 0.63 7.90
CA ASN A 708 15.31 0.17 7.10
C ASN A 708 13.95 0.71 7.59
N VAL A 709 13.90 2.00 7.95
CA VAL A 709 12.68 2.69 8.38
C VAL A 709 12.32 3.81 7.42
N ASN A 710 11.04 4.20 7.38
CA ASN A 710 10.56 5.34 6.58
C ASN A 710 9.88 6.36 7.51
N MET A 711 10.13 7.65 7.30
CA MET A 711 9.43 8.72 8.02
C MET A 711 9.32 10.00 7.18
N PRO A 712 8.23 10.78 7.33
CA PRO A 712 8.10 12.09 6.68
C PRO A 712 9.21 13.07 7.09
N MET A 713 9.75 13.80 6.11
CA MET A 713 10.76 14.83 6.35
C MET A 713 10.10 16.17 6.72
N LEU A 714 10.30 16.60 7.96
CA LEU A 714 9.77 17.86 8.49
C LEU A 714 10.93 18.81 8.84
N TYR A 715 11.51 19.46 7.83
CA TYR A 715 12.54 20.47 8.08
C TYR A 715 11.97 21.65 8.90
N GLY A 716 12.61 21.96 10.03
CA GLY A 716 12.12 22.90 11.04
C GLY A 716 11.71 22.25 12.36
N GLU A 717 11.64 20.91 12.44
CA GLU A 717 11.33 20.19 13.68
C GLU A 717 12.54 20.06 14.64
N GLY A 718 13.74 20.33 14.15
CA GLY A 718 14.97 20.30 14.94
C GLY A 718 15.32 18.91 15.47
N GLU A 719 15.72 18.83 16.74
CA GLU A 719 16.17 17.56 17.36
C GLU A 719 15.07 16.48 17.43
N LYS A 720 13.78 16.87 17.27
CA LYS A 720 12.66 15.93 17.25
C LYS A 720 12.75 14.90 16.12
N ALA A 721 13.42 15.24 15.02
CA ALA A 721 13.64 14.31 13.92
C ALA A 721 14.37 13.04 14.38
N PHE A 722 15.38 13.18 15.25
CA PHE A 722 16.14 12.04 15.77
C PHE A 722 15.36 11.23 16.81
N THR A 723 14.50 11.87 17.58
CA THR A 723 13.53 11.18 18.43
C THR A 723 12.58 10.32 17.60
N ARG A 724 12.01 10.87 16.53
CA ARG A 724 11.12 10.15 15.62
C ARG A 724 11.83 8.98 14.94
N LEU A 725 13.09 9.15 14.52
CA LEU A 725 13.87 8.04 13.98
C LEU A 725 13.94 6.88 14.98
N GLN A 726 14.25 7.16 16.25
CA GLN A 726 14.29 6.11 17.26
C GLN A 726 12.91 5.49 17.50
N GLU A 727 11.82 6.28 17.45
CA GLU A 727 10.46 5.76 17.52
C GLU A 727 10.11 4.84 16.35
N GLU A 728 10.52 5.16 15.12
CA GLU A 728 10.34 4.26 13.98
C GLU A 728 11.20 3.00 14.12
N ILE A 729 12.44 3.11 14.60
CA ILE A 729 13.29 1.94 14.89
C ILE A 729 12.62 1.03 15.92
N MET A 730 12.03 1.60 16.99
CA MET A 730 11.31 0.82 18.01
C MET A 730 10.14 0.01 17.47
N LYS A 731 9.54 0.42 16.35
CA LYS A 731 8.42 -0.33 15.74
C LYS A 731 8.90 -1.54 14.95
N GLU A 732 10.16 -1.53 14.50
CA GLU A 732 10.71 -2.52 13.57
C GLU A 732 11.69 -3.51 14.23
N THR A 733 12.11 -3.28 15.48
CA THR A 733 13.08 -4.17 16.17
C THR A 733 12.93 -4.21 17.68
N ASP A 734 13.15 -5.40 18.26
CA ASP A 734 13.20 -5.68 19.71
C ASP A 734 14.62 -5.56 20.28
N ASP A 735 15.55 -4.95 19.52
CA ASP A 735 16.93 -4.80 19.94
C ASP A 735 17.08 -3.71 21.01
N GLU A 736 17.25 -4.15 22.26
CA GLU A 736 17.25 -3.25 23.41
C GLU A 736 18.50 -2.36 23.48
N SER A 737 19.50 -2.64 22.65
CA SER A 737 20.68 -1.79 22.50
C SER A 737 20.32 -0.38 22.01
N LEU A 738 19.12 -0.15 21.48
CA LEU A 738 18.58 1.18 21.23
C LEU A 738 18.65 2.10 22.46
N PHE A 739 18.53 1.55 23.68
CA PHE A 739 18.59 2.31 24.92
C PHE A 739 19.99 2.37 25.55
N ALA A 740 20.99 1.75 24.91
CA ALA A 740 22.34 1.59 25.45
C ALA A 740 23.26 2.75 25.01
N TRP A 741 22.89 3.97 25.41
CA TRP A 741 23.62 5.21 25.11
C TRP A 741 24.02 5.95 26.39
N LEU A 742 25.01 6.85 26.27
CA LEU A 742 25.51 7.67 27.38
C LEU A 742 25.57 9.15 26.98
N ASP A 743 25.18 10.02 27.89
CA ASP A 743 25.49 11.46 27.80
C ASP A 743 26.72 11.75 28.68
N ILE A 744 27.90 11.77 28.05
CA ILE A 744 29.18 11.93 28.76
C ILE A 744 29.36 13.35 29.33
N ASP A 745 28.63 14.33 28.80
CA ASP A 745 28.68 15.72 29.21
C ASP A 745 27.65 16.03 30.32
N ALA A 746 26.76 15.09 30.64
CA ALA A 746 25.75 15.27 31.68
C ALA A 746 26.35 15.25 33.09
N SER A 747 25.94 16.20 33.93
CA SER A 747 26.36 16.21 35.33
C SER A 747 25.71 15.07 36.11
N PRO A 748 26.37 14.52 37.15
CA PRO A 748 25.78 13.49 38.01
C PRO A 748 24.45 14.00 38.61
N GLY A 749 23.33 13.41 38.19
CA GLY A 749 21.97 13.79 38.60
C GLY A 749 21.15 14.57 37.57
N SER A 750 21.69 14.83 36.37
CA SER A 750 20.91 15.36 35.24
C SER A 750 19.79 14.39 34.87
N LEU A 751 18.56 14.91 34.72
CA LEU A 751 17.43 14.13 34.21
C LEU A 751 17.45 14.14 32.68
N SER A 752 17.43 12.97 32.07
CA SER A 752 17.27 12.78 30.63
C SER A 752 15.97 12.06 30.30
N GLY A 753 15.50 12.23 29.07
CA GLY A 753 14.50 11.33 28.50
C GLY A 753 15.11 9.97 28.20
N LEU A 754 14.25 9.00 27.87
CA LEU A 754 14.66 7.64 27.52
C LEU A 754 15.44 7.55 26.20
N LEU A 755 15.07 8.36 25.21
CA LEU A 755 15.66 8.34 23.88
C LEU A 755 16.83 9.31 23.81
N ALA A 756 17.87 8.92 23.07
CA ALA A 756 19.04 9.74 22.86
C ALA A 756 18.69 11.02 22.08
N LYS A 757 19.45 12.09 22.27
CA LYS A 757 19.25 13.34 21.52
C LYS A 757 20.00 13.35 20.20
N SER A 758 21.04 12.52 20.09
CA SER A 758 21.91 12.46 18.93
C SER A 758 22.63 11.11 18.86
N PRO A 759 23.06 10.64 17.66
CA PRO A 759 23.97 9.50 17.54
C PRO A 759 25.26 9.66 18.33
N ALA A 760 25.67 10.90 18.66
CA ALA A 760 26.85 11.16 19.51
C ALA A 760 26.77 10.46 20.87
N ASN A 761 25.56 10.25 21.40
CA ASN A 761 25.35 9.53 22.66
C ASN A 761 25.70 8.03 22.58
N PHE A 762 25.85 7.48 21.37
CA PHE A 762 26.26 6.08 21.14
C PHE A 762 27.76 5.94 20.83
N ALA A 763 28.57 6.97 21.08
CA ALA A 763 30.00 6.96 20.74
C ALA A 763 30.78 5.80 21.40
N GLU A 764 30.38 5.42 22.61
CA GLU A 764 30.98 4.32 23.39
C GLU A 764 30.17 3.02 23.31
N SER A 765 29.21 2.92 22.38
CA SER A 765 28.30 1.78 22.26
C SER A 765 28.68 0.79 21.13
N GLY A 766 29.90 0.91 20.58
CA GLY A 766 30.34 0.13 19.42
C GLY A 766 30.63 -1.35 19.67
N ASP A 767 30.74 -1.76 20.93
CA ASP A 767 30.93 -3.14 21.39
C ASP A 767 29.65 -3.75 21.99
N ILE A 768 28.54 -3.01 22.00
CA ILE A 768 27.26 -3.49 22.50
C ILE A 768 26.63 -4.41 21.47
N GLU A 769 26.60 -5.70 21.78
CA GLU A 769 25.94 -6.71 20.96
C GLU A 769 24.49 -6.89 21.40
N SER A 770 23.60 -7.19 20.45
CA SER A 770 22.24 -7.59 20.78
C SER A 770 22.26 -8.96 21.46
N TYR A 771 21.47 -9.14 22.51
CA TYR A 771 21.38 -10.41 23.21
C TYR A 771 20.68 -11.44 22.31
N PRO A 772 21.32 -12.58 21.97
CA PRO A 772 20.69 -13.57 21.11
C PRO A 772 19.50 -14.20 21.84
N LEU A 773 18.29 -13.89 21.36
CA LEU A 773 17.01 -14.39 21.85
C LEU A 773 16.95 -15.92 21.77
N PHE A 774 17.31 -16.61 22.86
CA PHE A 774 16.97 -18.02 23.08
C PHE A 774 15.73 -18.18 23.98
N GLU A 775 15.20 -17.08 24.56
CA GLU A 775 14.06 -17.09 25.48
C GLU A 775 13.06 -15.97 25.13
N HIS A 776 11.77 -16.23 25.37
CA HIS A 776 10.64 -15.38 25.01
C HIS A 776 10.53 -14.14 25.94
N LEU A 777 11.02 -12.98 25.49
CA LEU A 777 10.71 -11.68 26.09
C LEU A 777 9.62 -10.96 25.30
N GLU A 778 8.79 -10.17 25.97
CA GLU A 778 7.88 -9.24 25.31
C GLU A 778 8.67 -8.08 24.67
N PRO A 779 8.36 -7.69 23.42
CA PRO A 779 8.84 -6.48 22.77
C PRO A 779 8.70 -5.23 23.62
N PHE A 780 9.66 -4.30 23.53
CA PHE A 780 9.51 -3.01 24.18
C PHE A 780 8.63 -2.06 23.37
N ALA A 781 7.80 -1.28 24.06
CA ALA A 781 6.86 -0.36 23.43
C ALA A 781 6.82 0.99 24.15
N LYS A 782 6.74 2.07 23.37
CA LYS A 782 6.49 3.42 23.88
C LYS A 782 4.98 3.64 24.03
N THR A 783 4.55 3.93 25.26
CA THR A 783 3.16 4.29 25.60
C THR A 783 3.06 5.79 25.88
N ASN A 784 1.84 6.31 26.03
CA ASN A 784 1.62 7.67 26.53
C ASN A 784 2.18 7.89 27.96
N LYS A 785 2.49 6.82 28.70
CA LYS A 785 3.09 6.86 30.05
C LYS A 785 4.62 6.68 30.07
N GLY A 786 5.25 6.33 28.95
CA GLY A 786 6.68 6.03 28.87
C GLY A 786 6.98 4.66 28.24
N LEU A 787 8.19 4.13 28.46
CA LEU A 787 8.62 2.84 27.92
C LEU A 787 8.13 1.68 28.79
N ARG A 788 7.49 0.70 28.15
CA ARG A 788 7.28 -0.64 28.71
C ARG A 788 8.36 -1.55 28.12
N ILE A 789 9.26 -2.07 28.95
CA ILE A 789 10.35 -2.96 28.55
C ILE A 789 10.66 -3.96 29.66
N SER A 790 10.98 -5.20 29.27
CA SER A 790 11.42 -6.25 30.19
C SER A 790 12.88 -6.58 29.91
N PHE A 791 13.72 -6.57 30.96
CA PHE A 791 15.14 -6.91 30.85
C PHE A 791 15.48 -8.11 31.72
N TYR A 792 16.32 -9.01 31.20
CA TYR A 792 17.02 -9.97 32.04
C TYR A 792 18.21 -9.28 32.71
N LEU A 793 18.06 -9.02 34.01
CA LEU A 793 19.19 -8.63 34.84
C LEU A 793 19.93 -9.88 35.29
N LYS A 794 21.07 -10.17 34.65
CA LYS A 794 22.01 -11.16 35.20
C LYS A 794 22.71 -10.54 36.40
N ILE A 795 22.30 -10.94 37.61
CA ILE A 795 23.01 -10.55 38.83
C ILE A 795 24.42 -11.15 38.73
N PRO A 796 25.49 -10.35 38.83
CA PRO A 796 26.85 -10.87 38.79
C PRO A 796 27.04 -11.88 39.92
N THR A 797 27.26 -13.15 39.59
CA THR A 797 27.78 -14.12 40.55
C THR A 797 29.22 -13.72 40.85
N LYS A 798 29.47 -13.33 42.10
CA LYS A 798 30.74 -12.82 42.67
C LYS A 798 32.03 -13.23 41.95
N GLU A 799 32.91 -12.21 41.85
CA GLU A 799 34.37 -12.24 41.68
C GLU A 799 34.91 -12.75 40.34
N THR A 800 35.21 -11.83 39.41
CA THR A 800 36.60 -11.37 39.15
C THR A 800 36.60 -10.17 38.20
N ASP A 801 37.38 -9.18 38.59
CA ASP A 801 37.94 -8.04 37.83
C ASP A 801 37.00 -6.90 37.39
N TYR A 802 36.81 -5.99 38.36
CA TYR A 802 36.61 -4.54 38.12
C TYR A 802 37.86 -3.90 37.52
#